data_AF-A0A959DNN5-F1
#
_entry.id   AF-A0A959DNN5-F1
#
_cell.length_a   1.000
_cell.length_b   1.000
_cell.length_c   1.000
_cell.angle_alpha   90.00
_cell.angle_beta   90.00
_cell.angle_gamma   90.00
#
_symmetry.space_group_name_H-M   'P 1'
#
loop_
_entity.id
_entity.type
_entity.pdbx_description
1 polymer ?
#
loop_
_entity_poly.entity_id
_entity_poly.type
_entity_poly.pdbx_seq_one_letter_code
_entity_poly.pdbx_strand_id
1 'polypeptide(L)'
;MSLITCLFLSSMQPLEAQILKQPIPDHLVVLTFDDAAVTHATYVAPLLKKYGFGATFFVCEFPPDFADSTKYMSWLQIRQLQQMGFEIGNHTGSHTHLNTIDSTHIVRELEVIEDRCSHYGISKPATFAYPAYDTDPLALPILERKGYRFARVGGSRPYDPLTDHPYLIPSYSTSGTDTTQTMQALRMAKDGKIVVLTVHGVPDYAHDWVTTPPAIFETYLKYLSENHYQVVGLQALSDFIDPEVAMMKINPVWTLGSQGTPVLAPSPTTHLDVDFSQPSGPVKPIYAWFGYDEPNYTYMKDGRKLLTELAALSPVPVYVRTHNLLTSGDGIPSLKWGSTNAYTEDADGNPVYNWKVTDSIFDTYVQRGMKPLVEIGFMPEALSSNPIPYRHDWQPGNQYANIFTGWAYPPKDYQKWGELIHQWVLHCVERYGQAEVESWLWEVWNEPNIGYWQGTADEYQKLYDFSAEAVKRALPGARIGGPHSTGPGWDKAAAFLDSFLYHVEHGTNYATGQKGSPLDFIAFHAKGAPQYVDGHVRMNMGAQLNDIARGFEIVASHSRLKHLPIIIGESDPEGCAACSMDIYPHNGYRNGTMYSSYTAAAFPRKMELADHYGINLLGAVTWAFEFEDQPWFHGFRDLATNGVDKPVLNVFRMMGQLSGSRVKVTGNLAYDAMTIRDSSVRGPAPDISALATVDDHQAAVMLWNYHDDDLPAPDATIKLTLTGLPSGRLFMEHFRIDRDHSNAYTYWQKLGSPQYPNAKQYAELEESGQLELLESPEWINTSDGRIILTIILPRQGVSLLKFTRD
;
A
#
# COMPACT_ATOMS: atom_id res chain seq x y z
N MET A 1 -32.21 58.16 3.14
CA MET A 1 -32.80 56.82 3.09
C MET A 1 -31.91 55.95 2.21
N SER A 2 -31.02 55.16 2.81
CA SER A 2 -30.39 54.00 2.16
C SER A 2 -30.13 52.96 3.24
N LEU A 3 -30.81 51.82 3.12
CA LEU A 3 -30.64 50.65 3.97
C LEU A 3 -29.28 50.00 3.70
N ILE A 4 -28.59 49.64 4.78
CA ILE A 4 -27.48 48.70 4.77
C ILE A 4 -28.08 47.31 4.96
N THR A 5 -27.92 46.44 3.98
CA THR A 5 -28.28 45.01 4.07
C THR A 5 -27.00 44.22 4.21
N CYS A 6 -26.69 43.75 5.43
CA CYS A 6 -25.66 42.75 5.66
C CYS A 6 -26.24 41.36 5.32
N LEU A 7 -25.72 40.73 4.27
CA LEU A 7 -25.93 39.32 3.96
C LEU A 7 -24.76 38.52 4.52
N PHE A 8 -24.99 37.80 5.63
CA PHE A 8 -24.11 36.71 6.05
C PHE A 8 -24.40 35.49 5.18
N LEU A 9 -23.48 35.15 4.27
CA LEU A 9 -23.45 33.85 3.60
C LEU A 9 -22.71 32.87 4.53
N SER A 10 -23.47 32.06 5.25
CA SER A 10 -22.94 30.89 5.97
C SER A 10 -22.62 29.80 4.95
N SER A 11 -21.33 29.47 4.82
CA SER A 11 -20.87 28.28 4.09
C SER A 11 -21.38 27.02 4.79
N MET A 12 -22.39 26.37 4.24
CA MET A 12 -22.74 25.00 4.65
C MET A 12 -21.71 24.05 4.02
N GLN A 13 -20.75 23.60 4.83
CA GLN A 13 -20.00 22.38 4.54
C GLN A 13 -20.98 21.19 4.48
N PRO A 14 -20.78 20.20 3.60
CA PRO A 14 -21.51 18.94 3.71
C PRO A 14 -21.12 18.29 5.03
N LEU A 15 -22.09 18.11 5.93
CA LEU A 15 -21.91 17.39 7.19
C LEU A 15 -21.53 15.95 6.83
N GLU A 16 -20.30 15.51 7.17
CA GLU A 16 -19.94 14.10 7.02
C GLU A 16 -20.97 13.22 7.74
N ALA A 17 -21.46 12.17 7.07
CA ALA A 17 -22.38 11.24 7.69
C ALA A 17 -21.68 10.54 8.87
N GLN A 18 -22.22 10.72 10.08
CA GLN A 18 -21.68 10.14 11.31
C GLN A 18 -22.35 8.81 11.61
N ILE A 19 -21.57 7.86 12.15
CA ILE A 19 -22.12 6.56 12.59
C ILE A 19 -23.11 6.77 13.74
N LEU A 20 -22.74 7.61 14.71
CA LEU A 20 -23.61 7.95 15.82
C LEU A 20 -24.49 9.14 15.46
N LYS A 21 -25.81 8.95 15.57
CA LYS A 21 -26.81 10.03 15.47
C LYS A 21 -26.84 10.86 16.75
N GLN A 22 -26.49 10.23 17.86
CA GLN A 22 -26.38 10.82 19.19
C GLN A 22 -25.48 9.93 20.07
N PRO A 23 -24.91 10.46 21.17
CA PRO A 23 -24.12 9.66 22.09
C PRO A 23 -24.90 8.46 22.64
N ILE A 24 -24.21 7.33 22.79
CA ILE A 24 -24.78 6.16 23.47
C ILE A 24 -24.87 6.46 24.97
N PRO A 25 -26.06 6.38 25.59
CA PRO A 25 -26.19 6.58 27.02
C PRO A 25 -25.59 5.40 27.80
N ASP A 26 -25.02 5.69 28.97
CA ASP A 26 -24.70 4.66 29.94
C ASP A 26 -25.97 3.90 30.34
N HIS A 27 -25.79 2.64 30.72
CA HIS A 27 -26.83 1.68 31.07
C HIS A 27 -27.81 1.34 29.92
N LEU A 28 -27.39 1.48 28.65
CA LEU A 28 -28.14 0.95 27.49
C LEU A 28 -27.88 -0.55 27.30
N VAL A 29 -28.94 -1.35 27.42
CA VAL A 29 -28.90 -2.80 27.24
C VAL A 29 -29.92 -3.22 26.18
N VAL A 30 -29.50 -4.11 25.29
CA VAL A 30 -30.38 -4.80 24.34
C VAL A 30 -30.69 -6.19 24.89
N LEU A 31 -31.97 -6.54 24.92
CA LEU A 31 -32.42 -7.86 25.37
C LEU A 31 -32.99 -8.65 24.18
N THR A 32 -32.44 -9.83 23.92
CA THR A 32 -32.82 -10.66 22.78
C THR A 32 -33.18 -12.08 23.22
N PHE A 33 -34.16 -12.66 22.53
CA PHE A 33 -34.69 -13.99 22.81
C PHE A 33 -34.70 -14.88 21.57
N ASP A 34 -34.17 -16.10 21.67
CA ASP A 34 -33.97 -17.00 20.54
C ASP A 34 -34.88 -18.23 20.55
N ASP A 35 -35.06 -18.85 19.38
CA ASP A 35 -35.70 -20.16 19.17
C ASP A 35 -37.22 -20.23 19.33
N ALA A 36 -37.88 -19.10 19.57
CA ALA A 36 -39.34 -19.02 19.69
C ALA A 36 -39.95 -19.94 20.77
N ALA A 37 -39.24 -20.18 21.89
CA ALA A 37 -39.74 -20.99 23.00
C ALA A 37 -41.10 -20.48 23.53
N VAL A 38 -42.03 -21.38 23.87
CA VAL A 38 -43.40 -21.02 24.28
C VAL A 38 -43.44 -20.07 25.50
N THR A 39 -42.42 -20.14 26.35
CA THR A 39 -42.27 -19.31 27.55
C THR A 39 -41.99 -17.84 27.23
N HIS A 40 -41.54 -17.52 26.01
CA HIS A 40 -41.46 -16.15 25.52
C HIS A 40 -42.81 -15.44 25.58
N ALA A 41 -43.87 -16.07 25.08
CA ALA A 41 -45.22 -15.50 25.09
C ALA A 41 -45.93 -15.66 26.45
N THR A 42 -45.76 -16.81 27.10
CA THR A 42 -46.57 -17.14 28.30
C THR A 42 -45.99 -16.58 29.59
N TYR A 43 -44.69 -16.28 29.65
CA TYR A 43 -44.01 -15.86 30.86
C TYR A 43 -43.14 -14.61 30.67
N VAL A 44 -42.21 -14.61 29.70
CA VAL A 44 -41.24 -13.52 29.49
C VAL A 44 -41.93 -12.21 29.09
N ALA A 45 -42.74 -12.22 28.04
CA ALA A 45 -43.35 -11.00 27.51
C ALA A 45 -44.27 -10.28 28.53
N PRO A 46 -45.17 -10.96 29.27
CA PRO A 46 -45.91 -10.33 30.37
C PRO A 46 -45.00 -9.70 31.43
N LEU A 47 -43.89 -10.37 31.76
CA LEU A 47 -42.94 -9.89 32.76
C LEU A 47 -42.18 -8.65 32.26
N LEU A 48 -41.69 -8.66 31.02
CA LEU A 48 -41.05 -7.48 30.41
C LEU A 48 -42.01 -6.27 30.36
N LYS A 49 -43.29 -6.49 30.04
CA LYS A 49 -44.30 -5.42 30.09
C LYS A 49 -44.49 -4.85 31.49
N LYS A 50 -44.40 -5.68 32.53
CA LYS A 50 -44.47 -5.22 33.93
C LYS A 50 -43.32 -4.28 34.28
N TYR A 51 -42.13 -4.52 33.74
CA TYR A 51 -40.95 -3.66 33.95
C TYR A 51 -40.85 -2.49 32.96
N GLY A 52 -41.64 -2.48 31.89
CA GLY A 52 -41.57 -1.46 30.85
C GLY A 52 -40.37 -1.61 29.92
N PHE A 53 -39.79 -2.81 29.82
CA PHE A 53 -38.62 -3.09 28.99
C PHE A 53 -39.00 -3.51 27.57
N GLY A 54 -38.18 -3.09 26.59
CA GLY A 54 -38.22 -3.59 25.22
C GLY A 54 -37.40 -4.86 25.05
N ALA A 55 -37.64 -5.59 23.97
CA ALA A 55 -36.89 -6.79 23.59
C ALA A 55 -37.11 -7.15 22.11
N THR A 56 -36.19 -7.95 21.58
CA THR A 56 -36.31 -8.60 20.26
C THR A 56 -36.48 -10.11 20.43
N PHE A 57 -37.50 -10.68 19.79
CA PHE A 57 -37.71 -12.12 19.72
C PHE A 57 -37.31 -12.62 18.34
N PHE A 58 -36.18 -13.29 18.24
CA PHE A 58 -35.66 -13.94 17.04
C PHE A 58 -36.35 -15.30 16.87
N VAL A 59 -37.18 -15.42 15.83
CA VAL A 59 -38.04 -16.59 15.64
C VAL A 59 -37.57 -17.47 14.48
N CYS A 60 -37.73 -18.78 14.68
CA CYS A 60 -37.53 -19.83 13.67
C CYS A 60 -38.58 -20.93 13.84
N GLU A 61 -38.86 -21.72 12.79
CA GLU A 61 -39.61 -22.98 12.90
C GLU A 61 -38.66 -24.10 13.32
N PHE A 62 -38.22 -24.08 14.58
CA PHE A 62 -37.14 -24.94 15.09
C PHE A 62 -37.45 -26.45 14.90
N PRO A 63 -36.63 -27.20 14.13
CA PRO A 63 -36.91 -28.58 13.81
C PRO A 63 -36.53 -29.54 14.97
N PRO A 64 -37.12 -30.75 15.02
CA PRO A 64 -38.24 -31.23 14.21
C PRO A 64 -39.62 -30.85 14.79
N ASP A 65 -39.65 -30.24 15.98
CA ASP A 65 -40.81 -30.21 16.85
C ASP A 65 -41.51 -28.84 16.93
N PHE A 66 -41.28 -27.91 16.00
CA PHE A 66 -41.92 -26.58 16.05
C PHE A 66 -43.45 -26.61 16.23
N ALA A 67 -44.12 -27.63 15.70
CA ALA A 67 -45.56 -27.81 15.84
C ALA A 67 -46.02 -28.16 17.28
N ASP A 68 -45.10 -28.56 18.17
CA ASP A 68 -45.39 -28.85 19.57
C ASP A 68 -45.60 -27.56 20.37
N SER A 69 -46.87 -27.16 20.49
CA SER A 69 -47.29 -25.98 21.24
C SER A 69 -46.97 -26.03 22.74
N THR A 70 -46.50 -27.16 23.28
CA THR A 70 -45.98 -27.23 24.66
C THR A 70 -44.53 -26.76 24.77
N LYS A 71 -43.81 -26.68 23.64
CA LYS A 71 -42.39 -26.30 23.55
C LYS A 71 -42.21 -24.95 22.87
N TYR A 72 -42.89 -24.70 21.76
CA TYR A 72 -42.71 -23.51 20.92
C TYR A 72 -43.96 -22.64 20.83
N MET A 73 -43.77 -21.35 20.56
CA MET A 73 -44.86 -20.43 20.28
C MET A 73 -45.53 -20.74 18.95
N SER A 74 -46.87 -20.66 18.94
CA SER A 74 -47.61 -20.53 17.69
C SER A 74 -47.37 -19.16 17.05
N TRP A 75 -47.51 -19.06 15.73
CA TRP A 75 -47.45 -17.77 15.02
C TRP A 75 -48.49 -16.74 15.50
N LEU A 76 -49.62 -17.19 16.06
CA LEU A 76 -50.58 -16.28 16.71
C LEU A 76 -50.00 -15.67 18.00
N GLN A 77 -49.24 -16.43 18.77
CA GLN A 77 -48.51 -15.92 19.94
C GLN A 77 -47.37 -15.00 19.52
N ILE A 78 -46.62 -15.34 18.47
CA ILE A 78 -45.58 -14.44 17.92
C ILE A 78 -46.20 -13.11 17.48
N ARG A 79 -47.38 -13.12 16.83
CA ARG A 79 -48.12 -11.90 16.51
C ARG A 79 -48.53 -11.11 17.76
N GLN A 80 -48.94 -11.80 18.82
CA GLN A 80 -49.28 -11.14 20.10
C GLN A 80 -48.08 -10.43 20.70
N LEU A 81 -46.86 -10.97 20.59
CA LEU A 81 -45.64 -10.27 21.02
C LEU A 81 -45.48 -8.91 20.33
N GLN A 82 -45.67 -8.86 19.01
CA GLN A 82 -45.67 -7.58 18.28
C GLN A 82 -46.80 -6.64 18.75
N GLN A 83 -48.00 -7.17 18.99
CA GLN A 83 -49.12 -6.36 19.51
C GLN A 83 -48.84 -5.80 20.90
N MET A 84 -47.99 -6.47 21.69
CA MET A 84 -47.48 -5.98 22.96
C MET A 84 -46.37 -4.93 22.79
N GLY A 85 -45.90 -4.68 21.57
CA GLY A 85 -44.87 -3.69 21.24
C GLY A 85 -43.45 -4.24 21.22
N PHE A 86 -43.27 -5.56 21.21
CA PHE A 86 -41.95 -6.18 21.06
C PHE A 86 -41.56 -6.35 19.59
N GLU A 87 -40.26 -6.34 19.34
CA GLU A 87 -39.72 -6.56 18.00
C GLU A 87 -39.69 -8.06 17.68
N ILE A 88 -40.02 -8.42 16.44
CA ILE A 88 -39.84 -9.77 15.89
C ILE A 88 -38.67 -9.75 14.90
N GLY A 89 -37.62 -10.53 15.20
CA GLY A 89 -36.42 -10.68 14.39
C GLY A 89 -36.36 -12.04 13.69
N ASN A 90 -35.46 -12.19 12.72
CA ASN A 90 -35.30 -13.42 11.94
C ASN A 90 -34.16 -14.29 12.51
N HIS A 91 -34.42 -15.60 12.71
CA HIS A 91 -33.44 -16.58 13.17
C HIS A 91 -33.26 -17.75 12.20
N THR A 92 -33.44 -17.52 10.89
CA THR A 92 -33.60 -18.51 9.82
C THR A 92 -34.90 -19.31 9.93
N GLY A 93 -35.33 -19.92 8.83
CA GLY A 93 -36.58 -20.69 8.75
C GLY A 93 -36.55 -21.92 9.64
N SER A 94 -35.43 -22.64 9.63
CA SER A 94 -35.28 -23.96 10.25
C SER A 94 -34.11 -24.03 11.25
N HIS A 95 -33.68 -22.90 11.81
CA HIS A 95 -32.48 -22.81 12.67
C HIS A 95 -31.22 -23.34 11.96
N THR A 96 -31.09 -23.08 10.65
CA THR A 96 -29.98 -23.56 9.84
C THR A 96 -28.75 -22.67 10.02
N HIS A 97 -27.59 -23.28 10.27
CA HIS A 97 -26.32 -22.59 10.43
C HIS A 97 -25.84 -22.07 9.07
N LEU A 98 -25.65 -20.76 8.92
CA LEU A 98 -25.43 -20.16 7.60
C LEU A 98 -24.11 -20.57 6.93
N ASN A 99 -23.10 -20.97 7.69
CA ASN A 99 -21.82 -21.47 7.18
C ASN A 99 -21.90 -22.89 6.58
N THR A 100 -23.07 -23.54 6.63
CA THR A 100 -23.27 -24.89 6.09
C THR A 100 -24.02 -24.91 4.75
N ILE A 101 -24.46 -23.75 4.27
CA ILE A 101 -25.37 -23.62 3.12
C ILE A 101 -24.91 -22.52 2.16
N ASP A 102 -25.26 -22.64 0.88
CA ASP A 102 -24.93 -21.64 -0.13
C ASP A 102 -25.84 -20.40 -0.08
N SER A 103 -25.46 -19.36 -0.81
CA SER A 103 -26.22 -18.09 -0.90
C SER A 103 -27.70 -18.23 -1.30
N THR A 104 -28.05 -19.21 -2.14
CA THR A 104 -29.44 -19.43 -2.57
C THR A 104 -30.25 -20.01 -1.42
N HIS A 105 -29.66 -20.92 -0.67
CA HIS A 105 -30.28 -21.50 0.52
C HIS A 105 -30.37 -20.50 1.67
N ILE A 106 -29.37 -19.62 1.85
CA ILE A 106 -29.44 -18.53 2.85
C ILE A 106 -30.65 -17.64 2.55
N VAL A 107 -30.84 -17.22 1.30
CA VAL A 107 -32.00 -16.39 0.90
C VAL A 107 -33.33 -17.10 1.23
N ARG A 108 -33.44 -18.39 0.92
CA ARG A 108 -34.65 -19.19 1.21
C ARG A 108 -34.93 -19.29 2.70
N GLU A 109 -33.90 -19.54 3.50
CA GLU A 109 -34.02 -19.61 4.96
C GLU A 109 -34.51 -18.29 5.56
N LEU A 110 -34.04 -17.15 5.04
CA LEU A 110 -34.55 -15.84 5.46
C LEU A 110 -36.01 -15.62 5.04
N GLU A 111 -36.37 -16.03 3.82
CA GLU A 111 -37.71 -15.86 3.24
C GLU A 111 -38.78 -16.64 4.00
N VAL A 112 -38.47 -17.82 4.55
CA VAL A 112 -39.43 -18.59 5.36
C VAL A 112 -40.00 -17.74 6.49
N ILE A 113 -39.15 -17.03 7.24
CA ILE A 113 -39.60 -16.20 8.37
C ILE A 113 -40.26 -14.91 7.89
N GLU A 114 -39.76 -14.29 6.82
CA GLU A 114 -40.36 -13.10 6.21
C GLU A 114 -41.78 -13.38 5.71
N ASP A 115 -42.00 -14.50 5.03
CA ASP A 115 -43.29 -14.94 4.49
C ASP A 115 -44.28 -15.30 5.60
N ARG A 116 -43.80 -15.96 6.67
CA ARG A 116 -44.63 -16.21 7.85
C ARG A 116 -45.04 -14.91 8.53
N CYS A 117 -44.12 -13.97 8.71
CA CYS A 117 -44.46 -12.66 9.28
C CYS A 117 -45.54 -11.97 8.43
N SER A 118 -45.36 -11.94 7.11
CA SER A 118 -46.35 -11.41 6.17
C SER A 118 -47.72 -12.09 6.30
N HIS A 119 -47.76 -13.43 6.32
CA HIS A 119 -48.98 -14.21 6.43
C HIS A 119 -49.79 -13.91 7.71
N TYR A 120 -49.11 -13.71 8.84
CA TYR A 120 -49.74 -13.45 10.13
C TYR A 120 -49.95 -11.96 10.44
N GLY A 121 -49.59 -11.06 9.52
CA GLY A 121 -49.72 -9.61 9.72
C GLY A 121 -48.73 -9.06 10.74
N ILE A 122 -47.52 -9.63 10.77
CA ILE A 122 -46.36 -9.17 11.52
C ILE A 122 -45.49 -8.34 10.57
N SER A 123 -44.85 -7.30 11.08
CA SER A 123 -43.94 -6.45 10.31
C SER A 123 -42.78 -7.28 9.78
N LYS A 124 -42.27 -6.92 8.59
CA LYS A 124 -41.08 -7.58 8.05
C LYS A 124 -39.91 -7.43 9.05
N PRO A 125 -39.22 -8.52 9.43
CA PRO A 125 -38.06 -8.43 10.30
C PRO A 125 -37.00 -7.48 9.75
N ALA A 126 -36.49 -6.60 10.60
CA ALA A 126 -35.40 -5.67 10.27
C ALA A 126 -34.08 -6.05 10.96
N THR A 127 -34.09 -7.08 11.79
CA THR A 127 -32.91 -7.57 12.51
C THR A 127 -32.77 -9.08 12.37
N PHE A 128 -31.52 -9.55 12.49
CA PHE A 128 -31.16 -10.94 12.30
C PHE A 128 -30.31 -11.48 13.46
N ALA A 129 -30.40 -12.78 13.67
CA ALA A 129 -29.62 -13.52 14.65
C ALA A 129 -29.06 -14.77 13.98
N TYR A 130 -27.74 -15.00 14.04
CA TYR A 130 -27.12 -16.18 13.45
C TYR A 130 -27.36 -17.42 14.33
N PRO A 131 -28.02 -18.49 13.81
CA PRO A 131 -28.17 -19.76 14.53
C PRO A 131 -26.81 -20.30 14.99
N ALA A 132 -26.75 -20.74 16.24
CA ALA A 132 -25.53 -21.19 16.91
C ALA A 132 -24.33 -20.22 16.84
N TYR A 133 -24.58 -18.94 16.53
CA TYR A 133 -23.56 -17.93 16.27
C TYR A 133 -22.70 -18.19 15.02
N ASP A 134 -23.10 -19.14 14.17
CA ASP A 134 -22.36 -19.51 12.98
C ASP A 134 -22.60 -18.51 11.84
N THR A 135 -21.58 -17.69 11.61
CA THR A 135 -21.55 -16.64 10.59
C THR A 135 -20.90 -17.09 9.30
N ASP A 136 -21.29 -16.46 8.19
CA ASP A 136 -20.65 -16.65 6.89
C ASP A 136 -20.49 -15.29 6.16
N PRO A 137 -19.34 -15.00 5.52
CA PRO A 137 -19.14 -13.78 4.73
C PRO A 137 -20.20 -13.58 3.64
N LEU A 138 -20.74 -14.67 3.06
CA LEU A 138 -21.80 -14.61 2.05
C LEU A 138 -23.11 -14.06 2.60
N ALA A 139 -23.34 -14.15 3.91
CA ALA A 139 -24.59 -13.71 4.53
C ALA A 139 -24.72 -12.18 4.58
N LEU A 140 -23.62 -11.44 4.79
CA LEU A 140 -23.65 -9.99 4.97
C LEU A 140 -24.29 -9.24 3.80
N PRO A 141 -23.83 -9.41 2.54
CA PRO A 141 -24.46 -8.72 1.40
C PRO A 141 -25.89 -9.23 1.11
N ILE A 142 -26.26 -10.42 1.59
CA ILE A 142 -27.63 -10.92 1.48
C ILE A 142 -28.54 -10.19 2.47
N LEU A 143 -28.10 -10.06 3.73
CA LEU A 143 -28.83 -9.31 4.76
C LEU A 143 -29.04 -7.85 4.35
N GLU A 144 -28.00 -7.22 3.78
CA GLU A 144 -28.08 -5.86 3.25
C GLU A 144 -29.13 -5.72 2.15
N ARG A 145 -29.05 -6.56 1.11
CA ARG A 145 -30.03 -6.54 0.01
C ARG A 145 -31.46 -6.83 0.46
N LYS A 146 -31.65 -7.62 1.52
CA LYS A 146 -32.99 -7.91 2.08
C LYS A 146 -33.49 -6.83 3.04
N GLY A 147 -32.67 -5.82 3.37
CA GLY A 147 -33.05 -4.65 4.16
C GLY A 147 -32.92 -4.84 5.67
N TYR A 148 -32.11 -5.81 6.13
CA TYR A 148 -31.78 -5.93 7.54
C TYR A 148 -30.89 -4.77 7.97
N ARG A 149 -31.03 -4.32 9.22
CA ARG A 149 -30.30 -3.15 9.74
C ARG A 149 -29.22 -3.56 10.73
N PHE A 150 -29.50 -4.58 11.53
CA PHE A 150 -28.58 -5.12 12.50
C PHE A 150 -28.64 -6.64 12.51
N ALA A 151 -27.52 -7.28 12.79
CA ALA A 151 -27.47 -8.69 13.07
C ALA A 151 -26.51 -8.98 14.23
N ARG A 152 -26.92 -9.89 15.11
CA ARG A 152 -26.15 -10.24 16.30
C ARG A 152 -25.56 -11.64 16.21
N VAL A 153 -24.33 -11.74 16.70
CA VAL A 153 -23.52 -12.95 16.81
C VAL A 153 -23.27 -13.28 18.28
N GLY A 154 -22.59 -14.39 18.55
CA GLY A 154 -22.15 -14.75 19.90
C GLY A 154 -20.91 -13.96 20.31
N GLY A 155 -20.57 -13.99 21.59
CA GLY A 155 -19.39 -13.31 22.09
C GLY A 155 -19.32 -13.25 23.61
N SER A 156 -18.44 -12.39 24.09
CA SER A 156 -18.20 -12.18 25.52
C SER A 156 -17.74 -10.75 25.83
N ARG A 157 -18.08 -9.81 24.95
CA ARG A 157 -17.75 -8.38 25.06
C ARG A 157 -18.95 -7.50 24.67
N PRO A 158 -19.03 -6.24 25.14
CA PRO A 158 -20.08 -5.33 24.69
C PRO A 158 -19.85 -4.88 23.24
N TYR A 159 -20.94 -4.44 22.62
CA TYR A 159 -20.97 -3.84 21.29
C TYR A 159 -20.44 -2.41 21.33
N ASP A 160 -19.48 -2.11 20.45
CA ASP A 160 -19.03 -0.76 20.14
C ASP A 160 -19.52 -0.36 18.75
N PRO A 161 -20.48 0.57 18.65
CA PRO A 161 -21.01 0.98 17.35
C PRO A 161 -20.00 1.68 16.44
N LEU A 162 -18.87 2.16 16.97
CA LEU A 162 -17.83 2.82 16.18
C LEU A 162 -16.83 1.84 15.56
N THR A 163 -16.74 0.60 16.07
CA THR A 163 -15.75 -0.39 15.61
C THR A 163 -16.34 -1.72 15.17
N ASP A 164 -17.55 -2.05 15.63
CA ASP A 164 -18.18 -3.33 15.34
C ASP A 164 -19.19 -3.21 14.20
N HIS A 165 -19.05 -4.09 13.21
CA HIS A 165 -19.94 -4.11 12.06
C HIS A 165 -21.40 -4.32 12.50
N PRO A 166 -22.39 -3.60 11.96
CA PRO A 166 -23.81 -3.72 12.34
C PRO A 166 -24.41 -5.13 12.19
N TYR A 167 -23.84 -5.97 11.31
CA TYR A 167 -24.19 -7.39 11.18
C TYR A 167 -23.38 -8.37 12.02
N LEU A 168 -22.44 -7.89 12.84
CA LEU A 168 -21.58 -8.73 13.68
C LEU A 168 -21.61 -8.24 15.13
N ILE A 169 -22.79 -7.85 15.62
CA ILE A 169 -22.96 -7.31 16.97
C ILE A 169 -22.70 -8.42 18.00
N PRO A 170 -21.68 -8.30 18.87
CA PRO A 170 -21.40 -9.31 19.88
C PRO A 170 -22.50 -9.33 20.94
N SER A 171 -22.83 -10.52 21.45
CA SER A 171 -23.80 -10.70 22.53
C SER A 171 -23.28 -11.65 23.59
N TYR A 172 -23.80 -11.50 24.81
CA TYR A 172 -23.59 -12.41 25.93
C TYR A 172 -24.76 -13.38 26.03
N SER A 173 -24.49 -14.68 26.06
CA SER A 173 -25.52 -15.69 26.19
C SER A 173 -25.64 -16.16 27.64
N THR A 174 -26.86 -16.33 28.13
CA THR A 174 -27.09 -16.81 29.50
C THR A 174 -27.88 -18.12 29.55
N SER A 175 -27.50 -18.98 30.48
CA SER A 175 -28.10 -20.32 30.72
C SER A 175 -28.36 -20.58 32.21
N GLY A 176 -28.43 -19.51 33.01
CA GLY A 176 -28.71 -19.58 34.45
C GLY A 176 -27.55 -20.02 35.34
N THR A 177 -26.53 -20.69 34.81
CA THR A 177 -25.33 -21.11 35.55
C THR A 177 -24.25 -20.02 35.61
N ASP A 178 -24.43 -18.97 34.83
CA ASP A 178 -23.46 -17.91 34.52
C ASP A 178 -23.81 -16.55 35.14
N THR A 179 -24.72 -16.53 36.14
CA THR A 179 -25.27 -15.31 36.74
C THR A 179 -24.21 -14.26 37.11
N THR A 180 -23.07 -14.66 37.67
CA THR A 180 -21.99 -13.71 37.99
C THR A 180 -21.42 -13.03 36.73
N GLN A 181 -21.24 -13.78 35.65
CA GLN A 181 -20.72 -13.28 34.37
C GLN A 181 -21.74 -12.35 33.71
N THR A 182 -23.02 -12.73 33.67
CA THR A 182 -24.11 -11.88 33.17
C THR A 182 -24.16 -10.55 33.91
N MET A 183 -24.10 -10.58 35.24
CA MET A 183 -24.12 -9.35 36.05
C MET A 183 -22.87 -8.48 35.86
N GLN A 184 -21.71 -9.08 35.56
CA GLN A 184 -20.50 -8.35 35.19
C GLN A 184 -20.65 -7.71 33.80
N ALA A 185 -21.18 -8.47 32.83
CA ALA A 185 -21.44 -7.99 31.48
C ALA A 185 -22.36 -6.77 31.49
N LEU A 186 -23.48 -6.82 32.22
CA LEU A 186 -24.43 -5.69 32.32
C LEU A 186 -23.75 -4.38 32.77
N ARG A 187 -22.79 -4.44 33.70
CA ARG A 187 -22.04 -3.26 34.17
C ARG A 187 -21.08 -2.67 33.14
N MET A 188 -20.88 -3.34 32.01
CA MET A 188 -20.06 -2.84 30.89
C MET A 188 -20.85 -1.95 29.93
N ALA A 189 -22.16 -1.78 30.12
CA ALA A 189 -22.99 -0.85 29.34
C ALA A 189 -22.69 0.61 29.77
N LYS A 190 -21.55 1.13 29.35
CA LYS A 190 -21.08 2.48 29.64
C LYS A 190 -20.00 2.90 28.66
N ASP A 191 -19.57 4.16 28.72
CA ASP A 191 -18.43 4.67 27.93
C ASP A 191 -18.64 4.45 26.41
N GLY A 192 -19.87 4.66 25.94
CA GLY A 192 -20.24 4.46 24.54
C GLY A 192 -20.57 3.02 24.13
N LYS A 193 -20.45 2.05 25.05
CA LYS A 193 -20.65 0.62 24.78
C LYS A 193 -22.05 0.14 25.13
N ILE A 194 -22.56 -0.81 24.36
CA ILE A 194 -23.91 -1.39 24.51
C ILE A 194 -23.76 -2.86 24.87
N VAL A 195 -24.50 -3.33 25.88
CA VAL A 195 -24.52 -4.76 26.21
C VAL A 195 -25.71 -5.41 25.54
N VAL A 196 -25.49 -6.46 24.75
CA VAL A 196 -26.53 -7.29 24.16
C VAL A 196 -26.59 -8.61 24.91
N LEU A 197 -27.74 -8.93 25.49
CA LEU A 197 -27.96 -10.17 26.24
C LEU A 197 -28.90 -11.10 25.47
N THR A 198 -28.44 -12.32 25.24
CA THR A 198 -29.15 -13.39 24.54
C THR A 198 -29.68 -14.40 25.56
N VAL A 199 -31.00 -14.59 25.55
CA VAL A 199 -31.72 -15.56 26.39
C VAL A 199 -32.46 -16.53 25.47
N HIS A 200 -32.48 -17.82 25.79
CA HIS A 200 -33.28 -18.79 25.03
C HIS A 200 -34.67 -18.87 25.70
N GLY A 201 -35.08 -19.99 26.30
CA GLY A 201 -36.32 -20.05 27.11
C GLY A 201 -36.17 -19.72 28.60
N VAL A 202 -37.27 -19.27 29.23
CA VAL A 202 -37.38 -19.01 30.69
C VAL A 202 -38.57 -19.76 31.33
N PRO A 203 -38.42 -21.03 31.75
CA PRO A 203 -37.38 -21.94 31.28
C PRO A 203 -37.63 -22.32 29.81
N ASP A 204 -36.61 -22.88 29.18
CA ASP A 204 -36.72 -23.57 27.90
C ASP A 204 -37.18 -25.01 28.15
N TYR A 205 -38.28 -25.43 27.50
CA TYR A 205 -38.81 -26.79 27.57
C TYR A 205 -38.35 -27.67 26.40
N ALA A 206 -37.73 -27.07 25.38
CA ALA A 206 -37.16 -27.77 24.24
C ALA A 206 -35.65 -28.03 24.43
N HIS A 207 -34.95 -27.10 25.07
CA HIS A 207 -33.48 -27.06 25.11
C HIS A 207 -32.94 -26.90 26.53
N ASP A 208 -32.89 -27.99 27.29
CA ASP A 208 -32.45 -27.99 28.71
C ASP A 208 -31.03 -27.42 28.92
N TRP A 209 -30.16 -27.44 27.92
CA TRP A 209 -28.77 -26.98 28.03
C TRP A 209 -28.57 -25.46 27.93
N VAL A 210 -29.58 -24.72 27.45
CA VAL A 210 -29.57 -23.24 27.33
C VAL A 210 -30.73 -22.59 28.11
N THR A 211 -31.44 -23.38 28.92
CA THR A 211 -32.56 -22.91 29.74
C THR A 211 -32.10 -21.88 30.77
N THR A 212 -32.84 -20.78 30.92
CA THR A 212 -32.61 -19.82 32.01
C THR A 212 -33.68 -20.02 33.09
N PRO A 213 -33.33 -20.33 34.35
CA PRO A 213 -34.30 -20.49 35.42
C PRO A 213 -35.09 -19.18 35.67
N PRO A 214 -36.43 -19.24 35.87
CA PRO A 214 -37.27 -18.07 36.14
C PRO A 214 -36.74 -17.13 37.22
N ALA A 215 -36.28 -17.68 38.36
CA ALA A 215 -35.75 -16.89 39.47
C ALA A 215 -34.48 -16.11 39.10
N ILE A 216 -33.65 -16.66 38.22
CA ILE A 216 -32.42 -16.01 37.75
C ILE A 216 -32.77 -14.89 36.77
N PHE A 217 -33.67 -15.15 35.81
CA PHE A 217 -34.13 -14.13 34.89
C PHE A 217 -34.83 -12.96 35.61
N GLU A 218 -35.70 -13.24 36.58
CA GLU A 218 -36.32 -12.22 37.43
C GLU A 218 -35.27 -11.38 38.19
N THR A 219 -34.15 -11.99 38.59
CA THR A 219 -33.04 -11.27 39.23
C THR A 219 -32.40 -10.28 38.26
N TYR A 220 -32.19 -10.65 36.99
CA TYR A 220 -31.66 -9.73 35.98
C TYR A 220 -32.61 -8.55 35.75
N LEU A 221 -33.91 -8.81 35.56
CA LEU A 221 -34.89 -7.76 35.33
C LEU A 221 -35.01 -6.79 36.52
N LYS A 222 -35.03 -7.35 37.74
CA LYS A 222 -35.03 -6.56 38.97
C LYS A 222 -33.78 -5.68 39.05
N TYR A 223 -32.60 -6.22 38.77
CA TYR A 223 -31.35 -5.46 38.77
C TYR A 223 -31.37 -4.31 37.75
N LEU A 224 -31.77 -4.60 36.50
CA LEU A 224 -31.89 -3.59 35.45
C LEU A 224 -32.85 -2.46 35.86
N SER A 225 -33.98 -2.83 36.49
CA SER A 225 -34.99 -1.87 36.93
C SER A 225 -34.52 -1.01 38.11
N GLU A 226 -33.91 -1.64 39.13
CA GLU A 226 -33.44 -0.94 40.35
C GLU A 226 -32.25 -0.03 40.07
N ASN A 227 -31.49 -0.29 38.99
CA ASN A 227 -30.33 0.50 38.59
C ASN A 227 -30.60 1.39 37.36
N HIS A 228 -31.88 1.57 36.99
CA HIS A 228 -32.34 2.50 35.96
C HIS A 228 -31.70 2.29 34.57
N TYR A 229 -31.56 1.03 34.14
CA TYR A 229 -31.11 0.70 32.79
C TYR A 229 -32.18 1.02 31.76
N GLN A 230 -31.73 1.51 30.59
CA GLN A 230 -32.56 1.60 29.40
C GLN A 230 -32.49 0.26 28.68
N VAL A 231 -33.58 -0.50 28.70
CA VAL A 231 -33.65 -1.85 28.11
C VAL A 231 -34.51 -1.81 26.84
N VAL A 232 -33.90 -2.10 25.70
CA VAL A 232 -34.53 -1.98 24.37
C VAL A 232 -34.39 -3.25 23.53
N GLY A 233 -35.14 -3.33 22.43
CA GLY A 233 -34.88 -4.29 21.35
C GLY A 233 -33.76 -3.81 20.43
N LEU A 234 -33.19 -4.73 19.65
CA LEU A 234 -32.06 -4.47 18.75
C LEU A 234 -32.39 -3.43 17.67
N GLN A 235 -33.63 -3.40 17.14
CA GLN A 235 -34.02 -2.38 16.15
C GLN A 235 -33.97 -0.95 16.69
N ALA A 236 -34.20 -0.75 17.99
CA ALA A 236 -34.17 0.56 18.64
C ALA A 236 -32.75 1.18 18.64
N LEU A 237 -31.70 0.39 18.40
CA LEU A 237 -30.36 0.91 18.19
C LEU A 237 -30.28 1.91 17.03
N SER A 238 -31.24 1.86 16.10
CA SER A 238 -31.38 2.81 14.99
C SER A 238 -31.62 4.25 15.42
N ASP A 239 -32.08 4.46 16.67
CA ASP A 239 -32.27 5.80 17.25
C ASP A 239 -30.93 6.43 17.63
N PHE A 240 -29.90 5.62 17.83
CA PHE A 240 -28.56 6.04 18.22
C PHE A 240 -27.55 5.90 17.10
N ILE A 241 -27.72 4.91 16.23
CA ILE A 241 -26.75 4.49 15.23
C ILE A 241 -27.39 4.59 13.84
N ASP A 242 -26.61 5.07 12.88
CA ASP A 242 -26.91 4.93 11.47
C ASP A 242 -26.24 3.66 10.92
N PRO A 243 -26.99 2.55 10.76
CA PRO A 243 -26.41 1.28 10.33
C PRO A 243 -25.87 1.33 8.89
N GLU A 244 -26.43 2.16 8.02
CA GLU A 244 -25.95 2.29 6.64
C GLU A 244 -24.57 2.96 6.62
N VAL A 245 -24.42 4.04 7.40
CA VAL A 245 -23.12 4.71 7.57
C VAL A 245 -22.10 3.80 8.26
N ALA A 246 -22.53 3.04 9.26
CA ALA A 246 -21.68 2.09 9.98
C ALA A 246 -21.19 0.95 9.08
N MET A 247 -22.06 0.35 8.26
CA MET A 247 -21.68 -0.68 7.28
C MET A 247 -20.73 -0.13 6.20
N MET A 248 -20.90 1.15 5.82
CA MET A 248 -20.00 1.80 4.87
C MET A 248 -18.60 2.07 5.46
N LYS A 249 -18.51 2.36 6.76
CA LYS A 249 -17.27 2.79 7.43
C LYS A 249 -16.50 1.65 8.12
N ILE A 250 -17.19 0.59 8.54
CA ILE A 250 -16.61 -0.51 9.31
C ILE A 250 -16.57 -1.74 8.41
N ASN A 251 -15.38 -2.29 8.13
CA ASN A 251 -15.24 -3.52 7.35
C ASN A 251 -15.30 -4.77 8.27
N PRO A 252 -16.09 -5.81 7.93
CA PRO A 252 -16.13 -7.05 8.69
C PRO A 252 -14.84 -7.87 8.53
N VAL A 253 -14.22 -8.27 9.65
CA VAL A 253 -12.95 -9.00 9.67
C VAL A 253 -13.19 -10.51 9.82
N TRP A 254 -12.65 -11.30 8.90
CA TRP A 254 -12.78 -12.76 8.87
C TRP A 254 -11.41 -13.45 8.96
N THR A 255 -11.33 -14.59 9.65
CA THR A 255 -10.17 -15.51 9.64
C THR A 255 -10.59 -16.94 9.43
N LEU A 256 -9.68 -17.81 9.01
CA LEU A 256 -9.95 -19.24 8.87
C LEU A 256 -9.71 -19.96 10.19
N GLY A 257 -10.75 -20.59 10.74
CA GLY A 257 -10.67 -21.49 11.89
C GLY A 257 -9.98 -22.82 11.55
N SER A 258 -9.75 -23.66 12.56
CA SER A 258 -9.03 -24.95 12.45
C SER A 258 -9.68 -25.99 11.53
N GLN A 259 -10.90 -25.74 11.05
CA GLN A 259 -11.67 -26.56 10.11
C GLN A 259 -11.91 -25.87 8.75
N GLY A 260 -11.27 -24.72 8.50
CA GLY A 260 -11.49 -23.93 7.28
C GLY A 260 -12.78 -23.08 7.29
N THR A 261 -13.47 -22.99 8.42
CA THR A 261 -14.66 -22.13 8.61
C THR A 261 -14.25 -20.69 8.94
N PRO A 262 -14.95 -19.66 8.40
CA PRO A 262 -14.70 -18.27 8.78
C PRO A 262 -15.04 -18.02 10.26
N VAL A 263 -14.07 -17.55 11.05
CA VAL A 263 -14.22 -17.13 12.45
C VAL A 263 -13.76 -15.67 12.59
N LEU A 264 -14.46 -14.87 13.38
CA LEU A 264 -14.05 -13.52 13.79
C LEU A 264 -12.75 -13.59 14.60
N ALA A 265 -11.62 -13.09 14.06
CA ALA A 265 -10.40 -12.96 14.85
C ALA A 265 -10.26 -11.56 15.46
N PRO A 266 -9.76 -11.44 16.70
CA PRO A 266 -9.07 -10.23 17.11
C PRO A 266 -7.80 -10.08 16.26
N SER A 267 -7.55 -8.90 15.69
CA SER A 267 -6.25 -8.61 15.06
C SER A 267 -5.14 -8.84 16.11
N PRO A 268 -4.19 -9.76 15.90
CA PRO A 268 -3.11 -9.98 16.86
C PRO A 268 -2.28 -8.70 16.97
N THR A 269 -2.12 -8.20 18.20
CA THR A 269 -1.22 -7.06 18.47
C THR A 269 0.22 -7.50 18.23
N THR A 270 0.94 -6.79 17.35
CA THR A 270 2.38 -6.96 17.15
C THR A 270 3.15 -5.88 17.93
N HIS A 271 4.40 -6.17 18.28
CA HIS A 271 5.26 -5.26 19.04
C HIS A 271 6.44 -4.83 18.18
N LEU A 272 6.70 -3.52 18.14
CA LEU A 272 7.90 -2.93 17.58
C LEU A 272 8.59 -2.09 18.66
N ASP A 273 9.89 -2.29 18.82
CA ASP A 273 10.74 -1.53 19.73
C ASP A 273 11.82 -0.79 18.94
N VAL A 274 11.99 0.51 19.26
CA VAL A 274 12.99 1.40 18.67
C VAL A 274 13.74 2.10 19.80
N ASP A 275 15.06 1.91 19.84
CA ASP A 275 15.93 2.53 20.86
C ASP A 275 16.85 3.58 20.23
N PHE A 276 16.42 4.85 20.30
CA PHE A 276 17.15 5.99 19.73
C PHE A 276 18.51 6.25 20.36
N SER A 277 18.86 5.55 21.45
CA SER A 277 20.21 5.62 22.04
C SER A 277 21.24 4.74 21.31
N GLN A 278 20.83 3.93 20.32
CA GLN A 278 21.68 2.98 19.60
C GLN A 278 21.72 3.26 18.08
N PRO A 279 22.43 4.32 17.63
CA PRO A 279 22.60 4.59 16.20
C PRO A 279 23.45 3.51 15.54
N SER A 280 23.05 3.05 14.34
CA SER A 280 23.72 1.99 13.58
C SER A 280 24.49 2.47 12.35
N GLY A 281 24.39 3.76 12.00
CA GLY A 281 25.12 4.40 10.89
C GLY A 281 24.26 5.48 10.21
N PRO A 282 24.81 6.32 9.32
CA PRO A 282 24.04 7.37 8.67
C PRO A 282 22.89 6.80 7.82
N VAL A 283 21.77 7.52 7.75
CA VAL A 283 20.76 7.28 6.71
C VAL A 283 21.28 7.86 5.40
N LYS A 284 21.58 6.99 4.42
CA LYS A 284 22.03 7.43 3.10
C LYS A 284 20.82 7.73 2.21
N PRO A 285 20.79 8.84 1.44
CA PRO A 285 19.68 9.18 0.56
C PRO A 285 19.72 8.36 -0.74
N ILE A 286 19.81 7.03 -0.63
CA ILE A 286 19.87 6.11 -1.78
C ILE A 286 18.57 6.15 -2.61
N TYR A 287 17.52 6.77 -2.09
CA TYR A 287 16.21 6.98 -2.72
C TYR A 287 16.14 8.20 -3.64
N ALA A 288 17.11 9.10 -3.61
CA ALA A 288 17.12 10.33 -4.40
C ALA A 288 17.56 10.10 -5.86
N TRP A 289 17.11 9.01 -6.48
CA TRP A 289 17.58 8.52 -7.78
C TRP A 289 16.38 8.02 -8.60
N PHE A 290 16.18 8.58 -9.80
CA PHE A 290 15.04 8.25 -10.65
C PHE A 290 15.48 8.07 -12.10
N GLY A 291 14.76 7.22 -12.86
CA GLY A 291 15.06 7.05 -14.28
C GLY A 291 13.91 6.52 -15.12
N TYR A 292 14.07 6.65 -16.44
CA TYR A 292 13.03 6.35 -17.44
C TYR A 292 13.60 6.24 -18.86
N ASP A 293 12.88 5.57 -19.76
CA ASP A 293 13.35 5.26 -21.12
C ASP A 293 13.18 6.45 -22.08
N GLU A 294 12.19 7.31 -21.86
CA GLU A 294 11.71 8.33 -22.79
C GLU A 294 12.16 9.75 -22.40
N PRO A 295 13.37 10.19 -22.80
CA PRO A 295 13.96 11.46 -22.35
C PRO A 295 13.18 12.70 -22.83
N ASN A 296 12.33 12.58 -23.85
CA ASN A 296 11.58 13.72 -24.36
C ASN A 296 10.45 14.15 -23.42
N TYR A 297 9.94 13.27 -22.55
CA TYR A 297 8.95 13.64 -21.51
C TYR A 297 9.54 14.58 -20.46
N THR A 298 10.87 14.53 -20.22
CA THR A 298 11.59 15.39 -19.26
C THR A 298 11.15 16.85 -19.32
N TYR A 299 11.14 17.44 -20.52
CA TYR A 299 10.85 18.85 -20.74
C TYR A 299 9.39 19.10 -21.15
N MET A 300 8.49 18.12 -21.02
CA MET A 300 7.06 18.32 -21.25
C MET A 300 6.36 18.88 -20.01
N LYS A 301 5.03 19.03 -20.05
CA LYS A 301 4.27 19.74 -19.00
C LYS A 301 4.31 18.93 -17.72
N ASP A 302 3.95 17.65 -17.79
CA ASP A 302 3.85 16.78 -16.62
C ASP A 302 5.23 16.31 -16.15
N GLY A 303 6.18 16.05 -17.06
CA GLY A 303 7.55 15.76 -16.70
C GLY A 303 8.23 16.90 -15.91
N ARG A 304 8.04 18.16 -16.33
CA ARG A 304 8.54 19.32 -15.56
C ARG A 304 7.91 19.44 -14.19
N LYS A 305 6.63 19.10 -14.05
CA LYS A 305 5.91 19.13 -12.78
C LYS A 305 6.49 18.07 -11.84
N LEU A 306 6.54 16.82 -12.28
CA LEU A 306 7.06 15.70 -11.49
C LEU A 306 8.52 15.94 -11.07
N LEU A 307 9.38 16.42 -11.96
CA LEU A 307 10.77 16.74 -11.61
C LEU A 307 10.87 17.85 -10.56
N THR A 308 9.96 18.84 -10.57
CA THR A 308 9.92 19.87 -9.53
C THR A 308 9.55 19.26 -8.17
N GLU A 309 8.62 18.32 -8.13
CA GLU A 309 8.20 17.63 -6.91
C GLU A 309 9.31 16.69 -6.38
N LEU A 310 9.99 15.98 -7.28
CA LEU A 310 11.15 15.15 -6.93
C LEU A 310 12.30 15.99 -6.36
N ALA A 311 12.57 17.17 -6.92
CA ALA A 311 13.57 18.09 -6.38
C ALA A 311 13.16 18.60 -4.99
N ALA A 312 11.88 18.92 -4.80
CA ALA A 312 11.37 19.46 -3.53
C ALA A 312 11.32 18.42 -2.40
N LEU A 313 11.11 17.14 -2.71
CA LEU A 313 11.03 16.09 -1.68
C LEU A 313 12.38 15.64 -1.13
N SER A 314 13.50 15.99 -1.79
CA SER A 314 14.82 15.49 -1.40
C SER A 314 15.67 16.57 -0.73
N PRO A 315 16.32 16.28 0.41
CA PRO A 315 17.25 17.22 1.03
C PRO A 315 18.60 17.29 0.31
N VAL A 316 18.82 16.45 -0.70
CA VAL A 316 20.03 16.40 -1.52
C VAL A 316 19.66 16.51 -3.01
N PRO A 317 20.62 16.87 -3.89
CA PRO A 317 20.38 16.83 -5.32
C PRO A 317 19.89 15.46 -5.78
N VAL A 318 18.75 15.43 -6.45
CA VAL A 318 18.22 14.23 -7.09
C VAL A 318 19.04 13.88 -8.31
N TYR A 319 19.39 12.60 -8.46
CA TYR A 319 20.03 12.08 -9.65
C TYR A 319 18.99 11.53 -10.63
N VAL A 320 19.12 11.88 -11.92
CA VAL A 320 18.19 11.47 -12.97
C VAL A 320 18.93 10.70 -14.08
N ARG A 321 18.48 9.47 -14.35
CA ARG A 321 19.03 8.57 -15.38
C ARG A 321 18.03 8.39 -16.52
N THR A 322 18.41 8.67 -17.76
CA THR A 322 17.47 8.52 -18.90
C THR A 322 18.12 7.87 -20.10
N HIS A 323 17.40 6.98 -20.78
CA HIS A 323 17.86 6.38 -22.03
C HIS A 323 17.76 7.34 -23.22
N ASN A 324 18.18 6.85 -24.39
CA ASN A 324 17.93 7.47 -25.70
C ASN A 324 18.52 8.88 -25.89
N LEU A 325 19.52 9.26 -25.10
CA LEU A 325 20.17 10.57 -25.17
C LEU A 325 20.96 10.80 -26.48
N LEU A 326 21.31 9.73 -27.21
CA LEU A 326 22.03 9.79 -28.49
C LEU A 326 21.25 9.17 -29.68
N THR A 327 20.02 8.71 -29.47
CA THR A 327 19.19 8.12 -30.53
C THR A 327 18.80 9.18 -31.57
N SER A 328 18.90 8.85 -32.86
CA SER A 328 18.48 9.72 -33.98
C SER A 328 16.96 9.78 -34.10
N GLY A 329 16.41 10.93 -34.50
CA GLY A 329 14.96 11.07 -34.64
C GLY A 329 14.46 12.51 -34.63
N ASP A 330 13.19 12.68 -34.29
CA ASP A 330 12.43 13.93 -34.37
C ASP A 330 12.15 14.59 -33.01
N GLY A 331 12.56 13.94 -31.91
CA GLY A 331 12.27 14.39 -30.55
C GLY A 331 10.83 14.15 -30.11
N ILE A 332 10.05 13.34 -30.84
CA ILE A 332 8.69 12.96 -30.45
C ILE A 332 8.76 11.69 -29.56
N PRO A 333 8.34 11.76 -28.29
CA PRO A 333 8.31 10.60 -27.40
C PRO A 333 7.28 9.57 -27.85
N SER A 334 7.56 8.32 -27.53
CA SER A 334 6.57 7.23 -27.54
C SER A 334 6.99 6.19 -26.52
N LEU A 335 6.10 5.27 -26.13
CA LEU A 335 6.45 4.23 -25.16
C LEU A 335 7.71 3.46 -25.61
N LYS A 336 8.68 3.34 -24.71
CA LYS A 336 10.02 2.76 -24.93
C LYS A 336 10.89 3.48 -25.98
N TRP A 337 10.59 4.73 -26.31
CA TRP A 337 11.34 5.49 -27.31
C TRP A 337 11.47 6.98 -26.99
N GLY A 338 12.65 7.51 -27.26
CA GLY A 338 12.89 8.94 -27.42
C GLY A 338 14.03 9.17 -28.40
N SER A 339 14.29 10.43 -28.71
CA SER A 339 15.42 10.82 -29.57
C SER A 339 15.85 12.25 -29.32
N THR A 340 17.14 12.51 -29.52
CA THR A 340 17.72 13.86 -29.43
C THR A 340 18.25 14.35 -30.77
N ASN A 341 18.56 13.40 -31.68
CA ASN A 341 19.24 13.68 -32.94
C ASN A 341 20.58 14.42 -32.75
N ALA A 342 21.29 14.11 -31.66
CA ALA A 342 22.55 14.76 -31.30
C ALA A 342 23.66 14.59 -32.33
N TYR A 343 23.61 13.53 -33.16
CA TYR A 343 24.62 13.21 -34.14
C TYR A 343 24.01 12.82 -35.50
N THR A 344 24.55 13.42 -36.55
CA THR A 344 24.34 13.05 -37.96
C THR A 344 25.67 13.16 -38.72
N GLU A 345 25.71 12.75 -39.98
CA GLU A 345 26.85 12.96 -40.86
C GLU A 345 26.43 13.76 -42.09
N ASP A 346 27.29 14.65 -42.58
CA ASP A 346 27.09 15.31 -43.88
C ASP A 346 27.33 14.34 -45.05
N ALA A 347 27.21 14.82 -46.29
CA ALA A 347 27.39 13.99 -47.49
C ALA A 347 28.81 13.42 -47.65
N ASP A 348 29.82 14.06 -47.03
CA ASP A 348 31.21 13.62 -47.05
C ASP A 348 31.53 12.69 -45.86
N GLY A 349 30.54 12.43 -44.99
CA GLY A 349 30.69 11.60 -43.81
C GLY A 349 31.32 12.34 -42.62
N ASN A 350 31.34 13.67 -42.61
CA ASN A 350 31.83 14.44 -41.45
C ASN A 350 30.74 14.52 -40.37
N PRO A 351 31.10 14.41 -39.09
CA PRO A 351 30.17 14.63 -37.97
C PRO A 351 29.45 15.99 -38.02
N VAL A 352 28.15 15.97 -37.78
CA VAL A 352 27.31 17.15 -37.54
C VAL A 352 26.58 16.97 -36.21
N TYR A 353 26.85 17.88 -35.27
CA TYR A 353 26.30 17.84 -33.91
C TYR A 353 25.12 18.80 -33.75
N ASN A 354 24.07 18.37 -33.05
CA ASN A 354 22.93 19.22 -32.72
C ASN A 354 22.45 18.97 -31.27
N TRP A 355 22.83 19.86 -30.36
CA TRP A 355 22.55 19.70 -28.93
C TRP A 355 21.19 20.22 -28.50
N LYS A 356 20.33 20.73 -29.38
CA LYS A 356 19.10 21.44 -28.99
C LYS A 356 18.17 20.65 -28.07
N VAL A 357 17.90 19.38 -28.40
CA VAL A 357 17.00 18.54 -27.61
C VAL A 357 17.68 18.10 -26.31
N THR A 358 18.96 17.70 -26.42
CA THR A 358 19.78 17.36 -25.25
C THR A 358 19.86 18.52 -24.25
N ASP A 359 20.04 19.76 -24.72
CA ASP A 359 20.02 20.97 -23.89
C ASP A 359 18.66 21.15 -23.20
N SER A 360 17.55 20.91 -23.90
CA SER A 360 16.21 21.02 -23.29
C SER A 360 16.02 20.04 -22.14
N ILE A 361 16.56 18.83 -22.25
CA ILE A 361 16.54 17.79 -21.22
C ILE A 361 17.41 18.22 -20.03
N PHE A 362 18.67 18.57 -20.28
CA PHE A 362 19.64 18.86 -19.23
C PHE A 362 19.38 20.19 -18.52
N ASP A 363 18.94 21.22 -19.26
CA ASP A 363 18.47 22.48 -18.67
C ASP A 363 17.34 22.21 -17.67
N THR A 364 16.42 21.29 -17.99
CA THR A 364 15.29 20.96 -17.12
C THR A 364 15.76 20.37 -15.78
N TYR A 365 16.83 19.56 -15.78
CA TYR A 365 17.45 19.03 -14.57
C TYR A 365 18.21 20.10 -13.79
N VAL A 366 19.14 20.80 -14.46
CA VAL A 366 20.06 21.75 -13.80
C VAL A 366 19.30 22.93 -13.20
N GLN A 367 18.25 23.43 -13.87
CA GLN A 367 17.39 24.50 -13.33
C GLN A 367 16.68 24.11 -12.01
N ARG A 368 16.55 22.82 -11.72
CA ARG A 368 15.96 22.27 -10.49
C ARG A 368 17.01 21.83 -9.47
N GLY A 369 18.30 22.08 -9.73
CA GLY A 369 19.40 21.62 -8.88
C GLY A 369 19.62 20.10 -8.92
N MET A 370 19.04 19.40 -9.90
CA MET A 370 19.21 17.97 -10.10
C MET A 370 20.51 17.67 -10.84
N LYS A 371 20.98 16.42 -10.74
CA LYS A 371 22.22 15.94 -11.35
C LYS A 371 21.94 14.81 -12.34
N PRO A 372 22.38 14.88 -13.60
CA PRO A 372 22.22 13.76 -14.50
C PRO A 372 23.19 12.62 -14.16
N LEU A 373 22.66 11.40 -14.21
CA LEU A 373 23.41 10.17 -14.50
C LEU A 373 23.29 9.96 -16.01
N VAL A 374 24.29 10.45 -16.73
CA VAL A 374 24.29 10.59 -18.19
C VAL A 374 24.57 9.24 -18.84
N GLU A 375 23.54 8.62 -19.40
CA GLU A 375 23.70 7.45 -20.25
C GLU A 375 24.22 7.85 -21.63
N ILE A 376 25.41 7.37 -21.95
CA ILE A 376 25.99 7.48 -23.28
C ILE A 376 25.39 6.36 -24.16
N GLY A 377 24.22 6.65 -24.74
CA GLY A 377 23.48 5.74 -25.60
C GLY A 377 22.11 6.28 -26.02
N PHE A 378 21.39 5.62 -26.92
CA PHE A 378 21.83 4.49 -27.73
C PHE A 378 22.49 4.97 -29.04
N MET A 379 22.88 4.05 -29.92
CA MET A 379 23.71 4.38 -31.09
C MET A 379 22.96 5.30 -32.07
N PRO A 380 23.54 6.46 -32.47
CA PRO A 380 23.00 7.26 -33.56
C PRO A 380 22.89 6.48 -34.87
N GLU A 381 21.85 6.72 -35.66
CA GLU A 381 21.56 5.99 -36.90
C GLU A 381 22.73 6.03 -37.88
N ALA A 382 23.32 7.22 -38.07
CA ALA A 382 24.46 7.40 -38.98
C ALA A 382 25.69 6.59 -38.56
N LEU A 383 25.85 6.28 -37.27
CA LEU A 383 27.02 5.60 -36.73
C LEU A 383 26.79 4.11 -36.47
N SER A 384 25.54 3.64 -36.48
CA SER A 384 25.22 2.23 -36.30
C SER A 384 25.82 1.35 -37.39
N SER A 385 26.35 0.19 -36.98
CA SER A 385 26.81 -0.86 -37.90
C SER A 385 25.67 -1.60 -38.59
N ASN A 386 24.45 -1.51 -38.06
CA ASN A 386 23.26 -2.10 -38.67
C ASN A 386 22.03 -1.20 -38.45
N PRO A 387 21.91 -0.08 -39.18
CA PRO A 387 20.92 0.95 -38.87
C PRO A 387 19.48 0.60 -39.26
N ILE A 388 19.22 -0.39 -40.13
CA ILE A 388 17.89 -0.58 -40.73
C ILE A 388 17.25 -1.89 -40.24
N PRO A 389 16.00 -1.87 -39.72
CA PRO A 389 15.20 -0.69 -39.39
C PRO A 389 15.76 0.06 -38.17
N TYR A 390 15.65 1.39 -38.12
CA TYR A 390 16.21 2.18 -37.01
C TYR A 390 15.22 2.41 -35.86
N ARG A 391 14.11 3.12 -36.15
CA ARG A 391 13.03 3.35 -35.18
C ARG A 391 12.06 2.18 -35.16
N HIS A 392 11.69 1.71 -33.97
CA HIS A 392 10.63 0.73 -33.77
C HIS A 392 9.26 1.41 -33.58
N ASP A 393 8.20 0.62 -33.70
CA ASP A 393 6.80 1.02 -33.51
C ASP A 393 6.12 0.26 -32.36
N TRP A 394 6.92 -0.28 -31.41
CA TRP A 394 6.45 -1.06 -30.27
C TRP A 394 5.33 -0.38 -29.46
N GLN A 395 4.35 -1.18 -29.05
CA GLN A 395 3.26 -0.81 -28.15
C GLN A 395 3.02 -1.94 -27.14
N PRO A 396 2.35 -1.68 -26.00
CA PRO A 396 1.97 -2.73 -25.05
C PRO A 396 1.22 -3.88 -25.74
N GLY A 397 1.70 -5.11 -25.53
CA GLY A 397 1.18 -6.33 -26.18
C GLY A 397 2.01 -6.83 -27.37
N ASN A 398 2.86 -5.99 -27.97
CA ASN A 398 3.89 -6.46 -28.90
C ASN A 398 4.96 -7.28 -28.15
N GLN A 399 5.65 -8.17 -28.87
CA GLN A 399 6.82 -8.86 -28.32
C GLN A 399 7.87 -7.84 -27.90
N TYR A 400 8.34 -7.92 -26.65
CA TYR A 400 9.31 -6.95 -26.10
C TYR A 400 10.59 -6.85 -26.95
N ALA A 401 11.04 -7.97 -27.51
CA ALA A 401 12.23 -8.02 -28.36
C ALA A 401 12.16 -7.13 -29.61
N ASN A 402 10.96 -6.68 -30.02
CA ASN A 402 10.78 -5.81 -31.17
C ASN A 402 11.31 -4.39 -30.95
N ILE A 403 11.65 -3.99 -29.71
CA ILE A 403 12.30 -2.70 -29.47
C ILE A 403 13.73 -2.68 -30.03
N PHE A 404 14.42 -3.83 -30.05
CA PHE A 404 15.83 -3.93 -30.43
C PHE A 404 15.99 -3.81 -31.95
N THR A 405 16.30 -2.60 -32.39
CA THR A 405 16.42 -2.20 -33.79
C THR A 405 17.79 -1.54 -34.02
N GLY A 406 17.97 -0.74 -35.07
CA GLY A 406 19.29 -0.26 -35.48
C GLY A 406 20.07 0.56 -34.44
N TRP A 407 19.40 1.11 -33.42
CA TRP A 407 20.04 1.79 -32.30
C TRP A 407 20.81 0.85 -31.34
N ALA A 408 20.50 -0.44 -31.35
CA ALA A 408 21.04 -1.43 -30.40
C ALA A 408 22.40 -2.02 -30.82
N TYR A 409 22.94 -1.60 -31.97
CA TYR A 409 24.14 -2.17 -32.57
C TYR A 409 25.41 -1.38 -32.27
N PRO A 410 26.60 -2.03 -32.32
CA PRO A 410 27.88 -1.34 -32.17
C PRO A 410 28.11 -0.25 -33.23
N PRO A 411 28.99 0.73 -32.96
CA PRO A 411 29.35 1.74 -33.94
C PRO A 411 30.16 1.11 -35.08
N LYS A 412 29.92 1.56 -36.32
CA LYS A 412 30.76 1.23 -37.48
C LYS A 412 32.16 1.87 -37.39
N ASP A 413 32.31 2.92 -36.58
CA ASP A 413 33.56 3.64 -36.33
C ASP A 413 33.67 4.07 -34.85
N TYR A 414 34.57 3.44 -34.11
CA TYR A 414 34.81 3.71 -32.69
C TYR A 414 35.53 5.05 -32.43
N GLN A 415 36.30 5.56 -33.40
CA GLN A 415 36.95 6.87 -33.27
C GLN A 415 35.92 7.99 -33.36
N LYS A 416 34.99 7.90 -34.32
CA LYS A 416 33.85 8.83 -34.42
C LYS A 416 32.93 8.75 -33.20
N TRP A 417 32.72 7.55 -32.64
CA TRP A 417 32.00 7.38 -31.38
C TRP A 417 32.68 8.13 -30.22
N GLY A 418 33.98 7.91 -30.02
CA GLY A 418 34.74 8.63 -28.99
C GLY A 418 34.74 10.15 -29.23
N GLU A 419 34.83 10.61 -30.48
CA GLU A 419 34.80 12.03 -30.79
C GLU A 419 33.43 12.67 -30.51
N LEU A 420 32.32 11.99 -30.81
CA LEU A 420 30.98 12.43 -30.42
C LEU A 420 30.88 12.68 -28.91
N ILE A 421 31.35 11.73 -28.10
CA ILE A 421 31.31 11.84 -26.64
C ILE A 421 32.19 12.99 -26.16
N HIS A 422 33.39 13.12 -26.72
CA HIS A 422 34.31 14.19 -26.39
C HIS A 422 33.69 15.58 -26.63
N GLN A 423 33.09 15.78 -27.82
CA GLN A 423 32.42 17.02 -28.18
C GLN A 423 31.18 17.28 -27.30
N TRP A 424 30.44 16.24 -26.94
CA TRP A 424 29.29 16.37 -26.05
C TRP A 424 29.70 16.85 -24.64
N VAL A 425 30.74 16.26 -24.06
CA VAL A 425 31.24 16.66 -22.73
C VAL A 425 31.77 18.10 -22.77
N LEU A 426 32.51 18.48 -23.82
CA LEU A 426 32.97 19.87 -23.99
C LEU A 426 31.82 20.86 -24.08
N HIS A 427 30.77 20.54 -24.86
CA HIS A 427 29.56 21.34 -24.95
C HIS A 427 28.87 21.50 -23.59
N CYS A 428 28.74 20.42 -22.82
CA CYS A 428 28.19 20.48 -21.46
C CYS A 428 29.04 21.37 -20.54
N VAL A 429 30.37 21.28 -20.61
CA VAL A 429 31.28 22.13 -19.82
C VAL A 429 31.15 23.60 -20.20
N GLU A 430 31.05 23.89 -21.50
CA GLU A 430 30.83 25.25 -21.99
C GLU A 430 29.48 25.82 -21.51
N ARG A 431 28.42 25.00 -21.55
CA ARG A 431 27.06 25.43 -21.22
C ARG A 431 26.79 25.55 -19.71
N TYR A 432 27.22 24.57 -18.93
CA TYR A 432 26.87 24.46 -17.50
C TYR A 432 28.03 24.77 -16.55
N GLY A 433 29.25 24.85 -17.08
CA GLY A 433 30.47 25.10 -16.32
C GLY A 433 31.11 23.81 -15.78
N GLN A 434 32.44 23.84 -15.68
CA GLN A 434 33.24 22.67 -15.28
C GLN A 434 32.78 22.03 -13.95
N ALA A 435 32.62 22.85 -12.89
CA ALA A 435 32.26 22.35 -11.57
C ALA A 435 30.89 21.65 -11.54
N GLU A 436 29.95 22.12 -12.37
CA GLU A 436 28.65 21.49 -12.51
C GLU A 436 28.80 20.12 -13.17
N VAL A 437 29.49 20.03 -14.31
CA VAL A 437 29.66 18.78 -15.06
C VAL A 437 30.52 17.75 -14.33
N GLU A 438 31.52 18.17 -13.54
CA GLU A 438 32.29 17.26 -12.66
C GLU A 438 31.42 16.63 -11.56
N SER A 439 30.32 17.29 -11.17
CA SER A 439 29.38 16.75 -10.19
C SER A 439 28.42 15.72 -10.79
N TRP A 440 28.37 15.56 -12.10
CA TRP A 440 27.54 14.56 -12.78
C TRP A 440 28.18 13.16 -12.69
N LEU A 441 27.45 12.17 -13.18
CA LEU A 441 27.93 10.81 -13.37
C LEU A 441 27.69 10.43 -14.83
N TRP A 442 28.64 9.73 -15.44
CA TRP A 442 28.56 9.26 -16.82
C TRP A 442 28.54 7.73 -16.82
N GLU A 443 27.73 7.13 -17.67
CA GLU A 443 27.65 5.68 -17.85
C GLU A 443 27.62 5.34 -19.34
N VAL A 444 27.95 4.10 -19.69
CA VAL A 444 27.95 3.64 -21.08
C VAL A 444 26.92 2.54 -21.24
N TRP A 445 25.88 2.83 -22.02
CA TRP A 445 24.87 1.86 -22.45
C TRP A 445 23.99 1.26 -21.34
N ASN A 446 22.81 0.80 -21.72
CA ASN A 446 21.89 0.06 -20.85
C ASN A 446 21.93 -1.44 -21.11
N GLU A 447 22.00 -2.25 -20.05
CA GLU A 447 21.85 -3.72 -20.08
C GLU A 447 22.58 -4.43 -21.25
N PRO A 448 23.90 -4.17 -21.42
CA PRO A 448 24.67 -4.68 -22.57
C PRO A 448 24.82 -6.21 -22.61
N ASN A 449 24.35 -6.91 -21.59
CA ASN A 449 24.36 -8.37 -21.49
C ASN A 449 23.10 -9.04 -22.08
N ILE A 450 22.11 -8.26 -22.52
CA ILE A 450 20.90 -8.73 -23.21
C ILE A 450 20.61 -7.91 -24.48
N GLY A 451 19.40 -8.02 -25.05
CA GLY A 451 19.07 -7.50 -26.39
C GLY A 451 19.22 -5.99 -26.60
N TYR A 452 19.38 -5.18 -25.54
CA TYR A 452 19.74 -3.77 -25.67
C TYR A 452 21.10 -3.56 -26.35
N TRP A 453 21.95 -4.57 -26.39
CA TRP A 453 23.21 -4.60 -27.12
C TRP A 453 23.28 -5.83 -28.03
N GLN A 454 23.47 -5.58 -29.33
CA GLN A 454 23.55 -6.64 -30.35
C GLN A 454 24.99 -7.03 -30.70
N GLY A 455 25.99 -6.41 -30.05
CA GLY A 455 27.39 -6.80 -30.16
C GLY A 455 27.79 -7.87 -29.16
N THR A 456 29.07 -8.24 -29.20
CA THR A 456 29.70 -9.12 -28.21
C THR A 456 30.06 -8.38 -26.92
N ALA A 457 30.38 -9.13 -25.85
CA ALA A 457 30.88 -8.55 -24.60
C ALA A 457 32.21 -7.80 -24.81
N ASP A 458 33.10 -8.31 -25.67
CA ASP A 458 34.38 -7.66 -26.01
C ASP A 458 34.14 -6.35 -26.79
N GLU A 459 33.18 -6.33 -27.71
CA GLU A 459 32.80 -5.10 -28.43
C GLU A 459 32.17 -4.06 -27.50
N TYR A 460 31.46 -4.49 -26.46
CA TYR A 460 30.97 -3.59 -25.40
C TYR A 460 32.12 -3.06 -24.55
N GLN A 461 33.07 -3.90 -24.11
CA GLN A 461 34.26 -3.44 -23.39
C GLN A 461 35.06 -2.43 -24.22
N LYS A 462 35.16 -2.67 -25.54
CA LYS A 462 35.72 -1.70 -26.47
C LYS A 462 34.90 -0.40 -26.55
N LEU A 463 33.57 -0.48 -26.60
CA LEU A 463 32.71 0.71 -26.56
C LEU A 463 32.94 1.51 -25.27
N TYR A 464 33.01 0.84 -24.14
CA TYR A 464 33.28 1.43 -22.83
C TYR A 464 34.62 2.16 -22.82
N ASP A 465 35.70 1.53 -23.28
CA ASP A 465 37.04 2.14 -23.29
C ASP A 465 37.07 3.42 -24.12
N PHE A 466 36.52 3.40 -25.34
CA PHE A 466 36.46 4.60 -26.17
C PHE A 466 35.62 5.72 -25.55
N SER A 467 34.56 5.36 -24.82
CA SER A 467 33.70 6.32 -24.13
C SER A 467 34.39 6.92 -22.91
N ALA A 468 35.01 6.09 -22.07
CA ALA A 468 35.73 6.50 -20.87
C ALA A 468 36.91 7.41 -21.20
N GLU A 469 37.71 7.04 -22.22
CA GLU A 469 38.80 7.89 -22.67
C GLU A 469 38.29 9.22 -23.24
N ALA A 470 37.19 9.23 -24.00
CA ALA A 470 36.61 10.45 -24.52
C ALA A 470 36.13 11.41 -23.43
N VAL A 471 35.43 10.88 -22.41
CA VAL A 471 34.98 11.64 -21.24
C VAL A 471 36.17 12.23 -20.49
N LYS A 472 37.16 11.40 -20.14
CA LYS A 472 38.36 11.84 -19.41
C LYS A 472 39.24 12.79 -20.21
N ARG A 473 39.26 12.67 -21.54
CA ARG A 473 39.96 13.60 -22.44
C ARG A 473 39.29 14.97 -22.49
N ALA A 474 37.96 15.04 -22.47
CA ALA A 474 37.23 16.31 -22.42
C ALA A 474 37.29 16.97 -21.04
N LEU A 475 37.15 16.16 -19.99
CA LEU A 475 37.10 16.62 -18.61
C LEU A 475 37.76 15.58 -17.68
N PRO A 476 39.05 15.73 -17.33
CA PRO A 476 39.78 14.75 -16.52
C PRO A 476 39.15 14.45 -15.15
N GLY A 477 38.44 15.43 -14.56
CA GLY A 477 37.73 15.29 -13.29
C GLY A 477 36.35 14.64 -13.36
N ALA A 478 35.79 14.40 -14.56
CA ALA A 478 34.48 13.77 -14.74
C ALA A 478 34.49 12.32 -14.23
N ARG A 479 33.37 11.86 -13.68
CA ARG A 479 33.23 10.49 -13.14
C ARG A 479 32.47 9.60 -14.10
N ILE A 480 33.02 8.44 -14.44
CA ILE A 480 32.41 7.46 -15.34
C ILE A 480 32.34 6.06 -14.72
N GLY A 481 31.26 5.31 -14.98
CA GLY A 481 31.04 3.99 -14.42
C GLY A 481 30.16 3.07 -15.29
N GLY A 482 29.88 1.88 -14.77
CA GLY A 482 29.11 0.85 -15.48
C GLY A 482 29.18 -0.53 -14.80
N PRO A 483 28.69 -1.61 -15.47
CA PRO A 483 28.19 -1.62 -16.85
C PRO A 483 26.66 -1.49 -16.97
N HIS A 484 25.93 -1.29 -15.87
CA HIS A 484 24.46 -1.29 -15.88
C HIS A 484 23.88 -2.58 -16.52
N SER A 485 24.51 -3.72 -16.24
CA SER A 485 23.99 -5.03 -16.64
C SER A 485 22.71 -5.37 -15.87
N THR A 486 21.91 -6.30 -16.39
CA THR A 486 20.74 -6.83 -15.67
C THR A 486 21.12 -7.43 -14.30
N GLY A 487 20.11 -7.75 -13.48
CA GLY A 487 20.22 -8.50 -12.21
C GLY A 487 21.24 -9.64 -12.20
N PRO A 488 22.27 -9.62 -11.34
CA PRO A 488 23.29 -10.67 -11.29
C PRO A 488 22.84 -11.92 -10.51
N GLY A 489 21.58 -12.04 -10.11
CA GLY A 489 21.02 -13.24 -9.46
C GLY A 489 20.97 -14.48 -10.35
N TRP A 490 21.25 -14.35 -11.65
CA TRP A 490 21.40 -15.46 -12.61
C TRP A 490 22.77 -15.42 -13.29
N ASP A 491 23.22 -16.59 -13.75
CA ASP A 491 24.62 -16.84 -14.14
C ASP A 491 25.14 -15.93 -15.27
N LYS A 492 24.31 -15.64 -16.29
CA LYS A 492 24.77 -14.83 -17.44
C LYS A 492 25.10 -13.40 -17.03
N ALA A 493 24.28 -12.79 -16.21
CA ALA A 493 24.51 -11.42 -15.75
C ALA A 493 25.63 -11.35 -14.73
N ALA A 494 25.72 -12.33 -13.82
CA ALA A 494 26.85 -12.45 -12.90
C ALA A 494 28.19 -12.54 -13.67
N ALA A 495 28.28 -13.42 -14.67
CA ALA A 495 29.47 -13.58 -15.50
C ALA A 495 29.81 -12.33 -16.30
N PHE A 496 28.81 -11.59 -16.79
CA PHE A 496 29.03 -10.36 -17.52
C PHE A 496 29.60 -9.25 -16.61
N LEU A 497 29.02 -9.06 -15.42
CA LEU A 497 29.51 -8.09 -14.43
C LEU A 497 30.95 -8.41 -14.02
N ASP A 498 31.23 -9.65 -13.64
CA ASP A 498 32.57 -10.13 -13.26
C ASP A 498 33.59 -9.93 -14.41
N SER A 499 33.22 -10.30 -15.64
CA SER A 499 34.08 -10.11 -16.82
C SER A 499 34.37 -8.63 -17.11
N PHE A 500 33.39 -7.74 -16.93
CA PHE A 500 33.59 -6.30 -17.11
C PHE A 500 34.54 -5.74 -16.05
N LEU A 501 34.33 -6.07 -14.78
CA LEU A 501 35.21 -5.63 -13.69
C LEU A 501 36.65 -6.16 -13.88
N TYR A 502 36.78 -7.41 -14.35
CA TYR A 502 38.07 -7.97 -14.72
C TYR A 502 38.76 -7.19 -15.85
N HIS A 503 38.03 -6.81 -16.91
CA HIS A 503 38.56 -5.99 -18.00
C HIS A 503 39.05 -4.63 -17.49
N VAL A 504 38.27 -3.96 -16.65
CA VAL A 504 38.65 -2.67 -16.06
C VAL A 504 39.94 -2.78 -15.23
N GLU A 505 40.13 -3.85 -14.47
CA GLU A 505 41.33 -4.02 -13.63
C GLU A 505 42.57 -4.52 -14.38
N HIS A 506 42.39 -5.42 -15.36
CA HIS A 506 43.46 -6.25 -15.94
C HIS A 506 43.47 -6.31 -17.48
N GLY A 507 42.36 -5.92 -18.10
CA GLY A 507 42.17 -5.89 -19.55
C GLY A 507 43.12 -4.92 -20.23
N THR A 508 43.21 -5.02 -21.55
CA THR A 508 43.93 -4.04 -22.37
C THR A 508 42.90 -3.05 -22.89
N ASN A 509 43.03 -1.79 -22.51
CA ASN A 509 42.15 -0.73 -22.97
C ASN A 509 42.25 -0.59 -24.49
N TYR A 510 41.13 -0.75 -25.19
CA TYR A 510 41.09 -0.77 -26.65
C TYR A 510 41.38 0.59 -27.30
N ALA A 511 41.19 1.69 -26.58
CA ALA A 511 41.44 3.04 -27.09
C ALA A 511 42.91 3.47 -26.89
N THR A 512 43.55 3.06 -25.79
CA THR A 512 44.92 3.49 -25.44
C THR A 512 45.99 2.41 -25.62
N GLY A 513 45.60 1.13 -25.66
CA GLY A 513 46.51 -0.01 -25.61
C GLY A 513 47.14 -0.28 -24.24
N GLN A 514 46.79 0.50 -23.20
CA GLN A 514 47.33 0.35 -21.85
C GLN A 514 46.56 -0.69 -21.04
N LYS A 515 47.05 -1.04 -19.84
CA LYS A 515 46.37 -1.96 -18.93
C LYS A 515 45.37 -1.23 -18.03
N GLY A 516 44.16 -1.78 -17.98
CA GLY A 516 43.02 -1.26 -17.23
C GLY A 516 42.33 -0.07 -17.89
N SER A 517 41.13 0.22 -17.44
CA SER A 517 40.28 1.30 -17.96
C SER A 517 39.76 2.19 -16.83
N PRO A 518 39.42 3.47 -17.09
CA PRO A 518 38.86 4.34 -16.05
C PRO A 518 37.54 3.79 -15.50
N LEU A 519 37.37 3.78 -14.18
CA LEU A 519 36.13 3.38 -13.50
C LEU A 519 36.05 4.10 -12.15
N ASP A 520 35.01 4.91 -11.98
CA ASP A 520 34.76 5.73 -10.79
C ASP A 520 33.57 5.21 -9.95
N PHE A 521 32.68 4.40 -10.54
CA PHE A 521 31.60 3.69 -9.83
C PHE A 521 31.22 2.40 -10.57
N ILE A 522 30.61 1.46 -9.85
CA ILE A 522 30.12 0.19 -10.40
C ILE A 522 28.58 0.21 -10.40
N ALA A 523 27.96 -0.35 -11.42
CA ALA A 523 26.51 -0.36 -11.51
C ALA A 523 25.93 -1.62 -12.16
N PHE A 524 24.80 -2.06 -11.63
CA PHE A 524 24.00 -3.19 -12.12
C PHE A 524 22.53 -2.97 -11.74
N HIS A 525 21.60 -3.71 -12.34
CA HIS A 525 20.17 -3.60 -12.03
C HIS A 525 19.72 -4.67 -11.04
N ALA A 526 18.60 -4.46 -10.36
CA ALA A 526 18.02 -5.47 -9.49
C ALA A 526 16.51 -5.36 -9.47
N LYS A 527 15.83 -6.45 -9.81
CA LYS A 527 14.39 -6.44 -10.03
C LYS A 527 13.68 -7.54 -9.25
N GLY A 528 12.46 -7.25 -8.82
CA GLY A 528 11.55 -8.29 -8.32
C GLY A 528 10.97 -9.12 -9.47
N ALA A 529 10.03 -10.00 -9.12
CA ALA A 529 9.35 -10.88 -10.08
C ALA A 529 7.89 -11.16 -9.66
N PRO A 530 7.00 -10.15 -9.69
CA PRO A 530 5.59 -10.30 -9.42
C PRO A 530 4.94 -11.23 -10.45
N GLN A 531 3.94 -11.96 -9.99
CA GLN A 531 3.13 -12.85 -10.80
C GLN A 531 1.66 -12.59 -10.52
N TYR A 532 0.79 -12.98 -11.46
CA TYR A 532 -0.64 -13.02 -11.22
C TYR A 532 -1.04 -14.47 -10.99
N VAL A 533 -1.48 -14.78 -9.78
CA VAL A 533 -1.76 -16.14 -9.31
C VAL A 533 -3.06 -16.11 -8.53
N ASP A 534 -3.90 -17.12 -8.70
CA ASP A 534 -5.15 -17.27 -7.94
C ASP A 534 -5.99 -15.96 -7.83
N GLY A 535 -6.07 -15.20 -8.92
CA GLY A 535 -6.88 -13.98 -9.01
C GLY A 535 -6.29 -12.71 -8.39
N HIS A 536 -5.03 -12.72 -7.92
CA HIS A 536 -4.38 -11.55 -7.32
C HIS A 536 -2.92 -11.40 -7.78
N VAL A 537 -2.36 -10.21 -7.52
CA VAL A 537 -0.93 -9.97 -7.72
C VAL A 537 -0.17 -10.54 -6.53
N ARG A 538 0.89 -11.28 -6.82
CA ARG A 538 1.83 -11.83 -5.85
C ARG A 538 3.22 -11.28 -6.16
N MET A 539 3.73 -10.37 -5.34
CA MET A 539 5.05 -9.74 -5.48
C MET A 539 6.19 -10.73 -5.21
N ASN A 540 7.45 -10.33 -5.43
CA ASN A 540 8.61 -11.13 -5.05
C ASN A 540 9.81 -10.23 -4.73
N MET A 541 9.85 -9.70 -3.51
CA MET A 541 10.96 -8.87 -3.05
C MET A 541 12.25 -9.67 -2.87
N GLY A 542 12.15 -10.96 -2.53
CA GLY A 542 13.30 -11.84 -2.39
C GLY A 542 14.15 -11.91 -3.66
N ALA A 543 13.52 -11.97 -4.83
CA ALA A 543 14.23 -11.92 -6.12
C ALA A 543 15.07 -10.65 -6.27
N GLN A 544 14.51 -9.48 -5.93
CA GLN A 544 15.23 -8.21 -6.01
C GLN A 544 16.41 -8.16 -5.03
N LEU A 545 16.19 -8.57 -3.78
CA LEU A 545 17.26 -8.58 -2.78
C LEU A 545 18.34 -9.62 -3.12
N ASN A 546 17.99 -10.70 -3.82
CA ASN A 546 18.96 -11.68 -4.29
C ASN A 546 19.86 -11.11 -5.40
N ASP A 547 19.31 -10.37 -6.37
CA ASP A 547 20.10 -9.62 -7.36
C ASP A 547 21.08 -8.66 -6.67
N ILE A 548 20.61 -7.91 -5.68
CA ILE A 548 21.44 -6.96 -4.92
C ILE A 548 22.56 -7.68 -4.17
N ALA A 549 22.22 -8.71 -3.41
CA ALA A 549 23.18 -9.49 -2.63
C ALA A 549 24.26 -10.11 -3.53
N ARG A 550 23.85 -10.69 -4.67
CA ARG A 550 24.79 -11.32 -5.61
C ARG A 550 25.70 -10.30 -6.30
N GLY A 551 25.17 -9.13 -6.65
CA GLY A 551 25.99 -8.04 -7.20
C GLY A 551 27.00 -7.52 -6.18
N PHE A 552 26.60 -7.35 -4.92
CA PHE A 552 27.51 -6.96 -3.84
C PHE A 552 28.60 -8.00 -3.58
N GLU A 553 28.26 -9.29 -3.63
CA GLU A 553 29.23 -10.37 -3.50
C GLU A 553 30.28 -10.36 -4.62
N ILE A 554 29.85 -10.20 -5.88
CA ILE A 554 30.76 -10.10 -7.03
C ILE A 554 31.70 -8.91 -6.84
N VAL A 555 31.17 -7.72 -6.57
CA VAL A 555 31.99 -6.52 -6.36
C VAL A 555 32.95 -6.68 -5.18
N ALA A 556 32.51 -7.28 -4.07
CA ALA A 556 33.36 -7.54 -2.91
C ALA A 556 34.54 -8.49 -3.22
N SER A 557 34.41 -9.36 -4.21
CA SER A 557 35.48 -10.26 -4.67
C SER A 557 36.59 -9.53 -5.44
N HIS A 558 36.29 -8.38 -6.05
CA HIS A 558 37.27 -7.50 -6.70
C HIS A 558 37.91 -6.55 -5.68
N SER A 559 38.97 -7.03 -5.01
CA SER A 559 39.59 -6.30 -3.89
C SER A 559 40.06 -4.87 -4.19
N ARG A 560 40.45 -4.56 -5.45
CA ARG A 560 40.85 -3.18 -5.83
C ARG A 560 39.66 -2.29 -6.17
N LEU A 561 38.48 -2.85 -6.43
CA LEU A 561 37.30 -2.08 -6.82
C LEU A 561 36.21 -2.01 -5.74
N LYS A 562 36.21 -2.91 -4.74
CA LYS A 562 35.15 -3.03 -3.73
C LYS A 562 34.83 -1.75 -2.92
N HIS A 563 35.74 -0.77 -2.93
CA HIS A 563 35.58 0.50 -2.24
C HIS A 563 34.89 1.58 -3.10
N LEU A 564 34.78 1.34 -4.41
CA LEU A 564 34.10 2.24 -5.33
C LEU A 564 32.60 2.33 -4.98
N PRO A 565 31.97 3.49 -5.21
CA PRO A 565 30.53 3.63 -5.12
C PRO A 565 29.81 2.61 -6.01
N ILE A 566 28.71 2.06 -5.50
CA ILE A 566 27.82 1.15 -6.23
C ILE A 566 26.48 1.85 -6.45
N ILE A 567 25.97 1.78 -7.67
CA ILE A 567 24.64 2.26 -8.05
C ILE A 567 23.81 1.08 -8.52
N ILE A 568 22.63 0.88 -7.92
CA ILE A 568 21.64 -0.03 -8.48
C ILE A 568 20.88 0.77 -9.54
N GLY A 569 21.22 0.56 -10.82
CA GLY A 569 20.82 1.42 -11.94
C GLY A 569 19.35 1.36 -12.34
N GLU A 570 18.67 0.28 -11.93
CA GLU A 570 17.22 0.10 -11.98
C GLU A 570 16.84 -0.82 -10.81
N SER A 571 16.03 -0.32 -9.87
CA SER A 571 15.79 -0.95 -8.57
C SER A 571 14.30 -1.09 -8.27
N ASP A 572 13.63 -1.92 -9.06
CA ASP A 572 12.17 -1.94 -9.14
C ASP A 572 11.54 -3.30 -8.79
N PRO A 573 10.21 -3.35 -8.57
CA PRO A 573 9.54 -4.62 -8.37
C PRO A 573 9.51 -5.51 -9.63
N GLU A 574 9.73 -4.99 -10.85
CA GLU A 574 9.89 -5.79 -12.09
C GLU A 574 10.58 -5.05 -13.25
N GLY A 575 10.47 -5.54 -14.50
CA GLY A 575 11.21 -5.06 -15.68
C GLY A 575 10.59 -3.93 -16.48
N CYS A 576 9.35 -4.09 -16.96
CA CYS A 576 8.82 -3.30 -18.06
C CYS A 576 7.90 -2.16 -17.59
N ALA A 577 8.46 -0.96 -17.38
CA ALA A 577 7.69 0.20 -16.91
C ALA A 577 6.48 0.56 -17.81
N ALA A 578 6.63 0.47 -19.13
CA ALA A 578 5.59 0.77 -20.11
C ALA A 578 4.62 -0.41 -20.41
N CYS A 579 4.70 -1.53 -19.69
CA CYS A 579 3.79 -2.66 -19.89
C CYS A 579 2.53 -2.49 -19.02
N SER A 580 1.37 -2.30 -19.64
CA SER A 580 0.11 -2.03 -18.92
C SER A 580 -0.45 -3.23 -18.17
N MET A 581 -1.27 -2.97 -17.14
CA MET A 581 -1.94 -4.03 -16.38
C MET A 581 -3.02 -4.77 -17.19
N ASP A 582 -3.58 -4.13 -18.21
CA ASP A 582 -4.61 -4.74 -19.07
C ASP A 582 -4.08 -5.94 -19.86
N ILE A 583 -2.80 -5.91 -20.24
CA ILE A 583 -2.11 -7.01 -20.91
C ILE A 583 -1.36 -7.89 -19.92
N TYR A 584 -0.83 -7.28 -18.86
CA TYR A 584 0.01 -7.93 -17.85
C TYR A 584 -0.59 -7.72 -16.45
N PRO A 585 -1.60 -8.51 -16.03
CA PRO A 585 -2.35 -8.29 -14.79
C PRO A 585 -1.49 -8.19 -13.53
N HIS A 586 -0.32 -8.83 -13.53
CA HIS A 586 0.65 -8.73 -12.43
C HIS A 586 1.19 -7.31 -12.20
N ASN A 587 0.99 -6.38 -13.13
CA ASN A 587 1.38 -4.96 -12.99
C ASN A 587 0.31 -4.11 -12.27
N GLY A 588 -0.82 -4.69 -11.87
CA GLY A 588 -1.89 -3.99 -11.16
C GLY A 588 -1.44 -3.36 -9.81
N TYR A 589 -0.38 -3.88 -9.19
CA TYR A 589 0.17 -3.35 -7.93
C TYR A 589 0.61 -1.87 -8.03
N ARG A 590 0.94 -1.39 -9.24
CA ARG A 590 1.59 -0.10 -9.48
C ARG A 590 0.72 1.11 -9.18
N ASN A 591 -0.60 0.95 -9.18
CA ASN A 591 -1.51 2.07 -8.96
C ASN A 591 -1.79 2.35 -7.48
N GLY A 592 -1.81 1.30 -6.64
CA GLY A 592 -2.25 1.38 -5.26
C GLY A 592 -1.15 1.37 -4.21
N THR A 593 -1.54 1.05 -2.99
CA THR A 593 -0.67 1.00 -1.79
C THR A 593 0.35 -0.14 -1.81
N MET A 594 0.17 -1.15 -2.66
CA MET A 594 1.11 -2.26 -2.79
C MET A 594 2.49 -1.81 -3.27
N TYR A 595 2.55 -0.92 -4.28
CA TYR A 595 3.83 -0.37 -4.71
C TYR A 595 4.49 0.49 -3.62
N SER A 596 3.67 1.23 -2.86
CA SER A 596 4.12 2.08 -1.74
C SER A 596 4.77 1.24 -0.63
N SER A 597 4.05 0.25 -0.11
CA SER A 597 4.55 -0.62 0.96
C SER A 597 5.74 -1.46 0.52
N TYR A 598 5.77 -1.97 -0.72
CA TYR A 598 6.94 -2.65 -1.28
C TYR A 598 8.16 -1.73 -1.26
N THR A 599 8.01 -0.48 -1.71
CA THR A 599 9.09 0.50 -1.79
C THR A 599 9.60 0.87 -0.40
N ALA A 600 8.69 1.15 0.54
CA ALA A 600 9.02 1.46 1.93
C ALA A 600 9.80 0.32 2.61
N ALA A 601 9.42 -0.93 2.33
CA ALA A 601 10.06 -2.12 2.87
C ALA A 601 11.39 -2.49 2.18
N ALA A 602 11.53 -2.26 0.87
CA ALA A 602 12.71 -2.67 0.11
C ALA A 602 13.93 -1.76 0.37
N PHE A 603 13.73 -0.44 0.38
CA PHE A 603 14.85 0.52 0.47
C PHE A 603 15.73 0.39 1.72
N PRO A 604 15.17 0.25 2.95
CA PRO A 604 15.96 0.01 4.16
C PRO A 604 16.83 -1.25 4.05
N ARG A 605 16.30 -2.30 3.44
CA ARG A 605 16.99 -3.59 3.26
C ARG A 605 18.14 -3.52 2.26
N LYS A 606 18.11 -2.61 1.29
CA LYS A 606 19.26 -2.33 0.42
C LYS A 606 20.45 -1.81 1.24
N MET A 607 20.19 -0.95 2.24
CA MET A 607 21.22 -0.46 3.15
C MET A 607 21.72 -1.56 4.09
N GLU A 608 20.83 -2.40 4.62
CA GLU A 608 21.22 -3.55 5.46
C GLU A 608 22.12 -4.54 4.71
N LEU A 609 21.80 -4.86 3.45
CA LEU A 609 22.67 -5.68 2.61
C LEU A 609 24.02 -4.99 2.36
N ALA A 610 24.01 -3.67 2.13
CA ALA A 610 25.25 -2.93 1.93
C ALA A 610 26.16 -3.00 3.17
N ASP A 611 25.58 -2.87 4.36
CA ASP A 611 26.29 -3.03 5.64
C ASP A 611 26.82 -4.47 5.79
N HIS A 612 26.01 -5.48 5.46
CA HIS A 612 26.37 -6.90 5.57
C HIS A 612 27.59 -7.26 4.70
N TYR A 613 27.62 -6.79 3.46
CA TYR A 613 28.71 -7.07 2.52
C TYR A 613 29.89 -6.08 2.63
N GLY A 614 29.75 -5.01 3.43
CA GLY A 614 30.80 -3.99 3.60
C GLY A 614 31.09 -3.20 2.32
N ILE A 615 30.04 -2.89 1.54
CA ILE A 615 30.12 -2.23 0.22
C ILE A 615 29.61 -0.78 0.28
N ASN A 616 30.09 0.06 -0.63
CA ASN A 616 29.72 1.47 -0.69
C ASN A 616 28.50 1.71 -1.60
N LEU A 617 27.29 1.41 -1.11
CA LEU A 617 26.07 1.76 -1.84
C LEU A 617 25.88 3.29 -1.86
N LEU A 618 25.77 3.86 -3.07
CA LEU A 618 25.59 5.29 -3.33
C LEU A 618 24.13 5.64 -3.65
N GLY A 619 23.48 4.82 -4.47
CA GLY A 619 22.14 5.12 -4.99
C GLY A 619 21.41 3.89 -5.49
N ALA A 620 20.09 3.94 -5.48
CA ALA A 620 19.20 2.93 -6.05
C ALA A 620 18.13 3.64 -6.88
N VAL A 621 18.30 3.59 -8.20
CA VAL A 621 17.45 4.29 -9.17
C VAL A 621 16.07 3.63 -9.19
N THR A 622 15.03 4.41 -8.91
CA THR A 622 13.65 4.02 -9.17
C THR A 622 13.36 4.28 -10.63
N TRP A 623 13.16 3.22 -11.43
CA TRP A 623 12.87 3.32 -12.85
C TRP A 623 11.37 3.53 -13.07
N ALA A 624 10.89 4.71 -12.68
CA ALA A 624 9.51 5.17 -12.77
C ALA A 624 9.48 6.69 -12.93
N PHE A 625 8.68 7.19 -13.88
CA PHE A 625 8.53 8.63 -14.14
C PHE A 625 7.07 9.00 -14.41
N GLU A 626 6.73 9.40 -15.61
CA GLU A 626 5.37 9.67 -16.07
C GLU A 626 5.25 9.37 -17.56
N PHE A 627 4.01 9.18 -18.02
CA PHE A 627 3.69 9.03 -19.43
C PHE A 627 2.55 9.99 -19.78
N GLU A 628 2.90 11.18 -20.27
CA GLU A 628 1.93 12.24 -20.59
C GLU A 628 0.91 11.76 -21.64
N ASP A 629 -0.35 12.16 -21.45
CA ASP A 629 -1.49 11.84 -22.32
C ASP A 629 -1.80 10.33 -22.49
N GLN A 630 -1.33 9.49 -21.56
CA GLN A 630 -1.72 8.07 -21.50
C GLN A 630 -2.99 7.83 -20.67
N PRO A 631 -3.68 6.69 -20.86
CA PRO A 631 -4.85 6.35 -20.05
C PRO A 631 -4.56 6.42 -18.55
N TRP A 632 -5.52 6.95 -17.79
CA TRP A 632 -5.38 7.17 -16.36
C TRP A 632 -5.28 5.84 -15.62
N PHE A 633 -4.27 5.73 -14.74
CA PHE A 633 -4.03 4.54 -13.91
C PHE A 633 -3.99 3.23 -14.71
N HIS A 634 -3.42 3.26 -15.91
CA HIS A 634 -3.30 2.09 -16.80
C HIS A 634 -2.32 0.99 -16.32
N GLY A 635 -1.80 1.14 -15.10
CA GLY A 635 -0.83 0.23 -14.52
C GLY A 635 0.54 0.31 -15.18
N PHE A 636 0.91 1.44 -15.81
CA PHE A 636 2.32 1.73 -16.08
C PHE A 636 3.09 1.99 -14.79
N ARG A 637 4.41 1.76 -14.81
CA ARG A 637 5.28 2.07 -13.67
C ARG A 637 5.73 3.52 -13.78
N ASP A 638 4.86 4.39 -13.30
CA ASP A 638 5.02 5.83 -13.20
C ASP A 638 4.80 6.25 -11.73
N LEU A 639 5.31 7.43 -11.37
CA LEU A 639 5.10 8.09 -10.09
C LEU A 639 3.92 9.06 -10.14
N ALA A 640 3.55 9.50 -11.34
CA ALA A 640 2.37 10.33 -11.58
C ALA A 640 1.71 9.93 -12.93
N THR A 641 0.39 10.03 -12.99
CA THR A 641 -0.41 9.81 -14.21
C THR A 641 -1.09 11.12 -14.60
N ASN A 642 -0.75 11.66 -15.78
CA ASN A 642 -1.29 12.93 -16.29
C ASN A 642 -1.14 14.10 -15.28
N GLY A 643 0.01 14.14 -14.59
CA GLY A 643 0.31 15.12 -13.56
C GLY A 643 -0.34 14.86 -12.20
N VAL A 644 -1.07 13.75 -11.99
CA VAL A 644 -1.59 13.37 -10.67
C VAL A 644 -0.72 12.30 -10.03
N ASP A 645 -0.26 12.58 -8.82
CA ASP A 645 0.64 11.73 -8.07
C ASP A 645 0.03 10.38 -7.70
N LYS A 646 0.82 9.32 -7.85
CA LYS A 646 0.48 7.99 -7.33
C LYS A 646 0.95 7.83 -5.88
N PRO A 647 0.32 6.94 -5.10
CA PRO A 647 0.65 6.72 -3.69
C PRO A 647 2.15 6.49 -3.43
N VAL A 648 2.85 5.81 -4.34
CA VAL A 648 4.27 5.48 -4.20
C VAL A 648 5.17 6.73 -4.12
N LEU A 649 4.80 7.84 -4.77
CA LEU A 649 5.56 9.09 -4.71
C LEU A 649 5.65 9.62 -3.27
N ASN A 650 4.60 9.42 -2.48
CA ASN A 650 4.54 9.83 -1.08
C ASN A 650 5.53 9.06 -0.19
N VAL A 651 5.94 7.84 -0.58
CA VAL A 651 7.00 7.11 0.15
C VAL A 651 8.35 7.82 0.00
N PHE A 652 8.64 8.38 -1.18
CA PHE A 652 9.85 9.18 -1.38
C PHE A 652 9.79 10.50 -0.60
N ARG A 653 8.61 11.13 -0.51
CA ARG A 653 8.38 12.29 0.37
C ARG A 653 8.62 11.95 1.84
N MET A 654 8.19 10.76 2.30
CA MET A 654 8.47 10.29 3.66
C MET A 654 9.97 10.05 3.89
N MET A 655 10.66 9.36 2.97
CA MET A 655 12.10 9.12 3.07
C MET A 655 12.92 10.42 3.04
N GLY A 656 12.48 11.41 2.27
CA GLY A 656 13.03 12.76 2.20
C GLY A 656 13.05 13.53 3.52
N GLN A 657 12.16 13.16 4.44
CA GLN A 657 12.06 13.77 5.76
C GLN A 657 12.91 13.07 6.84
N LEU A 658 13.56 11.94 6.51
CA LEU A 658 14.43 11.21 7.43
C LEU A 658 15.86 11.78 7.40
N SER A 659 16.46 11.96 8.57
CA SER A 659 17.79 12.56 8.72
C SER A 659 18.62 11.89 9.82
N GLY A 660 19.94 12.15 9.82
CA GLY A 660 20.84 11.68 10.86
C GLY A 660 21.28 10.23 10.73
N SER A 661 21.23 9.51 11.85
CA SER A 661 21.63 8.10 11.94
C SER A 661 20.42 7.18 11.96
N ARG A 662 20.50 6.08 11.21
CA ARG A 662 19.59 4.94 11.35
C ARG A 662 19.68 4.37 12.75
N VAL A 663 18.57 3.85 13.22
CA VAL A 663 18.42 3.21 14.52
C VAL A 663 17.85 1.81 14.32
N LYS A 664 18.32 0.87 15.14
CA LYS A 664 17.84 -0.51 15.07
C LYS A 664 16.37 -0.60 15.46
N VAL A 665 15.60 -1.31 14.65
CA VAL A 665 14.20 -1.67 14.93
C VAL A 665 14.15 -3.16 15.24
N THR A 666 13.40 -3.55 16.27
CA THR A 666 13.17 -4.96 16.61
C THR A 666 11.69 -5.23 16.79
N GLY A 667 11.23 -6.42 16.40
CA GLY A 667 9.86 -6.83 16.60
C GLY A 667 9.60 -8.24 16.09
N ASN A 668 8.47 -8.83 16.50
CA ASN A 668 8.17 -10.22 16.20
C ASN A 668 7.80 -10.47 14.72
N LEU A 669 7.42 -9.43 13.99
CA LEU A 669 7.10 -9.45 12.56
C LEU A 669 8.04 -8.56 11.73
N ALA A 670 9.13 -8.07 12.34
CA ALA A 670 10.11 -7.23 11.66
C ALA A 670 11.16 -8.12 10.99
N TYR A 671 10.95 -8.51 9.73
CA TYR A 671 11.86 -9.41 9.04
C TYR A 671 13.13 -8.68 8.58
N ASP A 672 14.30 -9.30 8.72
CA ASP A 672 15.55 -8.70 8.24
C ASP A 672 15.76 -8.89 6.73
N ALA A 673 16.72 -8.16 6.14
CA ALA A 673 17.02 -8.26 4.70
C ALA A 673 17.34 -9.69 4.23
N MET A 674 17.99 -10.50 5.06
CA MET A 674 18.40 -11.86 4.69
C MET A 674 17.20 -12.81 4.63
N THR A 675 16.29 -12.69 5.61
CA THR A 675 15.02 -13.44 5.64
C THR A 675 14.17 -13.12 4.42
N ILE A 676 14.03 -11.83 4.07
CA ILE A 676 13.28 -11.43 2.87
C ILE A 676 13.98 -11.87 1.59
N ARG A 677 15.31 -11.80 1.51
CA ARG A 677 16.06 -12.32 0.35
C ARG A 677 15.77 -13.80 0.12
N ASP A 678 15.83 -14.60 1.19
CA ASP A 678 15.77 -16.06 1.08
C ASP A 678 14.35 -16.59 0.88
N SER A 679 13.34 -15.92 1.47
CA SER A 679 11.96 -16.43 1.50
C SER A 679 10.92 -15.47 0.93
N SER A 680 11.26 -14.21 0.68
CA SER A 680 10.29 -13.12 0.46
C SER A 680 9.24 -13.07 1.59
N VAL A 681 8.11 -12.39 1.41
CA VAL A 681 7.01 -12.36 2.42
C VAL A 681 5.88 -13.27 1.97
N ARG A 682 6.16 -14.58 1.99
CA ARG A 682 5.26 -15.65 1.51
C ARG A 682 4.45 -16.35 2.60
N GLY A 683 4.87 -16.22 3.86
CA GLY A 683 4.20 -16.85 4.99
C GLY A 683 2.87 -16.18 5.32
N PRO A 684 2.02 -16.76 6.17
CA PRO A 684 0.71 -16.18 6.49
C PRO A 684 0.79 -14.83 7.23
N ALA A 685 1.95 -14.48 7.78
CA ALA A 685 2.15 -13.25 8.52
C ALA A 685 2.79 -12.17 7.63
N PRO A 686 2.35 -10.90 7.73
CA PRO A 686 3.06 -9.78 7.11
C PRO A 686 4.47 -9.60 7.65
N ASP A 687 5.26 -8.89 6.86
CA ASP A 687 6.36 -8.08 7.37
C ASP A 687 5.80 -6.75 7.91
N ILE A 688 5.87 -6.59 9.23
CA ILE A 688 5.54 -5.32 9.91
C ILE A 688 6.83 -4.83 10.55
N SER A 689 7.40 -3.77 9.99
CA SER A 689 8.69 -3.24 10.39
C SER A 689 8.77 -1.74 10.17
N ALA A 690 9.94 -1.15 10.43
CA ALA A 690 10.17 0.27 10.26
C ALA A 690 11.61 0.61 9.88
N LEU A 691 11.79 1.81 9.30
CA LEU A 691 13.05 2.52 9.25
C LEU A 691 12.97 3.66 10.27
N ALA A 692 13.84 3.63 11.29
CA ALA A 692 13.93 4.67 12.31
C ALA A 692 15.23 5.46 12.16
N THR A 693 15.17 6.77 12.41
CA THR A 693 16.33 7.66 12.35
C THR A 693 16.34 8.67 13.50
N VAL A 694 17.53 9.17 13.84
CA VAL A 694 17.72 10.21 14.87
C VAL A 694 18.86 11.15 14.52
N ASP A 695 18.65 12.44 14.78
CA ASP A 695 19.68 13.47 14.88
C ASP A 695 19.43 14.38 16.10
N ASP A 696 20.14 15.50 16.18
CA ASP A 696 20.06 16.44 17.30
C ASP A 696 18.68 17.14 17.43
N HIS A 697 17.89 17.16 16.36
CA HIS A 697 16.63 17.92 16.25
C HIS A 697 15.40 17.03 16.06
N GLN A 698 15.57 15.83 15.51
CA GLN A 698 14.48 14.96 15.11
C GLN A 698 14.74 13.49 15.47
N ALA A 699 13.70 12.81 15.94
CA ALA A 699 13.59 11.35 15.90
C ALA A 699 12.43 10.98 14.97
N ALA A 700 12.59 10.00 14.10
CA ALA A 700 11.55 9.59 13.15
C ALA A 700 11.45 8.07 13.02
N VAL A 701 10.23 7.60 12.72
CA VAL A 701 9.92 6.17 12.49
C VAL A 701 8.97 6.06 11.30
N MET A 702 9.46 5.48 10.20
CA MET A 702 8.66 5.14 9.02
C MET A 702 8.27 3.67 9.07
N LEU A 703 7.01 3.37 9.41
CA LEU A 703 6.42 2.05 9.55
C LEU A 703 5.81 1.55 8.24
N TRP A 704 5.80 0.24 8.03
CA TRP A 704 5.03 -0.39 6.95
C TRP A 704 4.37 -1.71 7.40
N ASN A 705 3.29 -2.08 6.71
CA ASN A 705 2.64 -3.39 6.80
C ASN A 705 2.63 -4.04 5.41
N TYR A 706 3.68 -4.79 5.10
CA TYR A 706 3.92 -5.36 3.77
C TYR A 706 3.69 -6.88 3.75
N HIS A 707 3.18 -7.39 2.63
CA HIS A 707 3.06 -8.82 2.34
C HIS A 707 3.13 -9.00 0.82
N ASP A 708 3.64 -10.12 0.30
CA ASP A 708 3.76 -10.27 -1.15
C ASP A 708 2.41 -10.45 -1.86
N ASP A 709 1.45 -11.10 -1.20
CA ASP A 709 0.10 -11.26 -1.75
C ASP A 709 -0.72 -9.98 -1.59
N ASP A 710 -1.19 -9.46 -2.72
CA ASP A 710 -2.13 -8.35 -2.82
C ASP A 710 -3.55 -8.83 -2.50
N LEU A 711 -3.74 -9.20 -1.22
CA LEU A 711 -5.01 -9.69 -0.68
C LEU A 711 -5.45 -8.82 0.49
N PRO A 712 -6.76 -8.56 0.63
CA PRO A 712 -7.31 -7.94 1.82
C PRO A 712 -6.91 -8.71 3.08
N ALA A 713 -6.56 -7.97 4.13
CA ALA A 713 -6.27 -8.52 5.43
C ALA A 713 -6.76 -7.54 6.51
N PRO A 714 -6.97 -8.01 7.75
CA PRO A 714 -7.27 -7.14 8.86
C PRO A 714 -6.17 -6.07 9.02
N ASP A 715 -6.56 -4.90 9.51
CA ASP A 715 -5.60 -3.89 9.95
C ASP A 715 -4.77 -4.45 11.11
N ALA A 716 -3.48 -4.12 11.10
CA ALA A 716 -2.56 -4.57 12.14
C ALA A 716 -2.53 -3.58 13.30
N THR A 717 -2.69 -4.08 14.52
CA THR A 717 -2.49 -3.30 15.74
C THR A 717 -1.02 -3.39 16.16
N ILE A 718 -0.28 -2.30 16.06
CA ILE A 718 1.14 -2.20 16.38
C ILE A 718 1.28 -1.47 17.71
N LYS A 719 1.85 -2.13 18.72
CA LYS A 719 2.33 -1.46 19.94
C LYS A 719 3.78 -1.05 19.71
N LEU A 720 4.00 0.23 19.43
CA LEU A 720 5.30 0.84 19.17
C LEU A 720 5.89 1.40 20.47
N THR A 721 6.99 0.81 20.94
CA THR A 721 7.77 1.32 22.06
C THR A 721 8.95 2.14 21.53
N LEU A 722 9.05 3.39 21.93
CA LEU A 722 10.16 4.28 21.61
C LEU A 722 10.93 4.57 22.90
N THR A 723 12.25 4.35 22.90
CA THR A 723 13.15 4.66 24.03
C THR A 723 14.33 5.51 23.59
N GLY A 724 15.05 6.10 24.54
CA GLY A 724 16.20 6.96 24.24
C GLY A 724 15.82 8.36 23.74
N LEU A 725 14.56 8.76 23.90
CA LEU A 725 14.08 10.10 23.58
C LEU A 725 14.47 11.09 24.69
N PRO A 726 14.57 12.39 24.38
CA PRO A 726 14.69 13.42 25.42
C PRO A 726 13.51 13.41 26.39
N SER A 727 13.77 13.73 27.65
CA SER A 727 12.70 13.99 28.63
C SER A 727 11.97 15.29 28.30
N GLY A 728 10.64 15.30 28.40
CA GLY A 728 9.81 16.49 28.20
C GLY A 728 8.71 16.30 27.17
N ARG A 729 8.37 17.39 26.47
CA ARG A 729 7.37 17.42 25.40
C ARG A 729 8.04 17.34 24.03
N LEU A 730 7.46 16.56 23.14
CA LEU A 730 7.85 16.45 21.74
C LEU A 730 6.65 16.79 20.87
N PHE A 731 6.90 17.52 19.79
CA PHE A 731 5.90 17.78 18.77
C PHE A 731 5.88 16.61 17.80
N MET A 732 4.73 15.95 17.69
CA MET A 732 4.52 14.77 16.87
C MET A 732 3.73 15.11 15.61
N GLU A 733 4.29 14.78 14.45
CA GLU A 733 3.59 14.74 13.17
C GLU A 733 3.43 13.27 12.75
N HIS A 734 2.25 12.90 12.25
CA HIS A 734 1.95 11.54 11.81
C HIS A 734 1.37 11.56 10.40
N PHE A 735 2.15 11.13 9.42
CA PHE A 735 1.75 11.02 8.02
C PHE A 735 1.31 9.60 7.66
N ARG A 736 0.41 9.47 6.68
CA ARG A 736 -0.14 8.17 6.27
C ARG A 736 -0.29 8.03 4.76
N ILE A 737 0.12 6.87 4.25
CA ILE A 737 -0.26 6.34 2.93
C ILE A 737 -1.07 5.07 3.18
N ASP A 738 -2.35 5.07 2.83
CA ASP A 738 -3.21 3.89 2.86
C ASP A 738 -4.38 3.99 1.86
N ARG A 739 -5.44 3.24 2.08
CA ARG A 739 -6.63 3.22 1.21
C ARG A 739 -7.39 4.57 1.21
N ASP A 740 -7.21 5.39 2.24
CA ASP A 740 -7.98 6.62 2.45
C ASP A 740 -7.11 7.89 2.52
N HIS A 741 -5.79 7.77 2.63
CA HIS A 741 -4.86 8.92 2.73
C HIS A 741 -3.71 8.81 1.73
N SER A 742 -3.32 9.95 1.14
CA SER A 742 -2.19 10.08 0.20
C SER A 742 -2.33 9.16 -1.01
N ASN A 743 -3.56 8.99 -1.51
CA ASN A 743 -3.91 7.98 -2.51
C ASN A 743 -4.95 8.45 -3.53
N ALA A 744 -4.45 9.06 -4.61
CA ALA A 744 -5.27 9.48 -5.74
C ALA A 744 -5.91 8.32 -6.51
N TYR A 745 -5.36 7.11 -6.45
CA TYR A 745 -5.94 5.98 -7.19
C TYR A 745 -7.27 5.53 -6.59
N THR A 746 -7.33 5.36 -5.27
CA THR A 746 -8.58 4.99 -4.60
C THR A 746 -9.61 6.12 -4.72
N TYR A 747 -9.17 7.39 -4.69
CA TYR A 747 -10.06 8.51 -4.96
C TYR A 747 -10.60 8.52 -6.40
N TRP A 748 -9.75 8.26 -7.40
CA TRP A 748 -10.15 8.10 -8.79
C TRP A 748 -11.19 6.99 -8.99
N GLN A 749 -11.04 5.86 -8.29
CA GLN A 749 -12.04 4.79 -8.28
C GLN A 749 -13.38 5.26 -7.67
N LYS A 750 -13.35 6.03 -6.58
CA LYS A 750 -14.56 6.63 -5.96
C LYS A 750 -15.31 7.56 -6.92
N LEU A 751 -14.60 8.24 -7.84
CA LEU A 751 -15.18 9.06 -8.91
C LEU A 751 -15.77 8.25 -10.08
N GLY A 752 -15.71 6.92 -10.05
CA GLY A 752 -16.14 6.05 -11.15
C GLY A 752 -15.09 5.88 -12.24
N SER A 753 -13.80 6.06 -11.91
CA SER A 753 -12.67 5.83 -12.81
C SER A 753 -12.69 6.64 -14.11
N PRO A 754 -12.92 7.97 -14.08
CA PRO A 754 -13.03 8.79 -15.29
C PRO A 754 -11.69 8.83 -16.06
N GLN A 755 -11.74 8.63 -17.37
CA GLN A 755 -10.60 8.82 -18.27
C GLN A 755 -10.42 10.28 -18.74
N TYR A 756 -11.44 11.11 -18.50
CA TYR A 756 -11.46 12.53 -18.85
C TYR A 756 -12.01 13.33 -17.65
N PRO A 757 -11.28 13.44 -16.53
CA PRO A 757 -11.72 14.22 -15.39
C PRO A 757 -11.90 15.68 -15.79
N ASN A 758 -13.00 16.31 -15.36
CA ASN A 758 -13.15 17.75 -15.51
C ASN A 758 -12.21 18.51 -14.55
N ALA A 759 -12.11 19.83 -14.71
CA ALA A 759 -11.18 20.65 -13.90
C ALA A 759 -11.36 20.51 -12.38
N LYS A 760 -12.60 20.31 -11.90
CA LYS A 760 -12.86 20.09 -10.47
C LYS A 760 -12.34 18.71 -10.03
N GLN A 761 -12.70 17.66 -10.78
CA GLN A 761 -12.24 16.29 -10.51
C GLN A 761 -10.71 16.20 -10.56
N TYR A 762 -10.07 16.90 -11.50
CA TYR A 762 -8.62 16.96 -11.60
C TYR A 762 -7.98 17.59 -10.36
N ALA A 763 -8.49 18.73 -9.89
CA ALA A 763 -7.97 19.39 -8.69
C ALA A 763 -8.14 18.51 -7.44
N GLU A 764 -9.28 17.83 -7.30
CA GLU A 764 -9.53 16.89 -6.20
C GLU A 764 -8.57 15.67 -6.27
N LEU A 765 -8.28 15.18 -7.49
CA LEU A 765 -7.30 14.12 -7.71
C LEU A 765 -5.88 14.56 -7.34
N GLU A 766 -5.45 15.75 -7.77
CA GLU A 766 -4.13 16.32 -7.40
C GLU A 766 -3.98 16.44 -5.88
N GLU A 767 -5.01 16.94 -5.18
CA GLU A 767 -5.02 17.08 -3.72
C GLU A 767 -4.89 15.72 -3.04
N SER A 768 -5.70 14.73 -3.45
CA SER A 768 -5.66 13.37 -2.91
C SER A 768 -4.36 12.60 -3.18
N GLY A 769 -3.53 13.08 -4.12
CA GLY A 769 -2.22 12.50 -4.42
C GLY A 769 -1.09 13.00 -3.52
N GLN A 770 -1.32 14.06 -2.73
CA GLN A 770 -0.29 14.65 -1.86
C GLN A 770 -0.07 13.83 -0.59
N LEU A 771 1.05 14.09 0.11
CA LEU A 771 1.34 13.46 1.39
C LEU A 771 0.48 14.08 2.50
N GLU A 772 -0.38 13.28 3.12
CA GLU A 772 -1.35 13.70 4.12
C GLU A 772 -0.94 13.33 5.55
N LEU A 773 -1.30 14.20 6.49
CA LEU A 773 -1.30 13.89 7.93
C LEU A 773 -2.50 12.99 8.24
N LEU A 774 -2.28 11.93 9.01
CA LEU A 774 -3.36 11.06 9.50
C LEU A 774 -4.26 11.81 10.49
N GLU A 775 -3.65 12.63 11.33
CA GLU A 775 -4.29 13.35 12.41
C GLU A 775 -3.64 14.72 12.60
N SER A 776 -4.31 15.62 13.32
CA SER A 776 -3.73 16.91 13.65
C SER A 776 -2.45 16.71 14.47
N PRO A 777 -1.35 17.41 14.15
CA PRO A 777 -0.12 17.30 14.92
C PRO A 777 -0.35 17.64 16.40
N GLU A 778 0.33 16.93 17.29
CA GLU A 778 0.09 17.05 18.74
C GLU A 778 1.37 17.07 19.56
N TRP A 779 1.26 17.57 20.79
CA TRP A 779 2.34 17.52 21.77
C TRP A 779 2.23 16.27 22.63
N ILE A 780 3.23 15.39 22.55
CA ILE A 780 3.31 14.17 23.34
C ILE A 780 4.34 14.31 24.46
N ASN A 781 4.01 13.78 25.64
CA ASN A 781 4.93 13.75 26.78
C ASN A 781 5.74 12.45 26.77
N THR A 782 7.05 12.55 26.97
CA THR A 782 7.90 11.40 27.26
C THR A 782 7.89 11.09 28.75
N SER A 783 7.83 9.81 29.11
CA SER A 783 7.99 9.33 30.49
C SER A 783 9.35 8.65 30.60
N ASP A 784 10.31 9.26 31.28
CA ASP A 784 11.71 8.77 31.37
C ASP A 784 12.37 8.51 30.00
N GLY A 785 12.13 9.39 29.03
CA GLY A 785 12.66 9.25 27.67
C GLY A 785 12.01 8.11 26.86
N ARG A 786 10.82 7.67 27.29
CA ARG A 786 10.02 6.63 26.64
C ARG A 786 8.66 7.14 26.19
N ILE A 787 8.22 6.66 25.03
CA ILE A 787 6.86 6.77 24.51
C ILE A 787 6.37 5.35 24.17
N ILE A 788 5.07 5.08 24.39
CA ILE A 788 4.41 3.87 23.89
C ILE A 788 3.19 4.32 23.11
N LEU A 789 3.11 3.95 21.83
CA LEU A 789 1.99 4.25 20.96
C LEU A 789 1.30 2.95 20.55
N THR A 790 -0.01 3.02 20.33
CA THR A 790 -0.79 1.98 19.66
C THR A 790 -1.18 2.52 18.29
N ILE A 791 -0.63 1.95 17.23
CA ILE A 791 -0.87 2.36 15.86
C ILE A 791 -1.71 1.29 15.16
N ILE A 792 -2.80 1.69 14.53
CA ILE A 792 -3.54 0.82 13.59
C ILE A 792 -2.99 1.09 12.20
N LEU A 793 -2.40 0.07 11.58
CA LEU A 793 -1.80 0.16 10.26
C LEU A 793 -2.48 -0.84 9.30
N PRO A 794 -3.28 -0.36 8.34
CA PRO A 794 -3.91 -1.21 7.34
C PRO A 794 -2.90 -2.07 6.58
N ARG A 795 -3.38 -3.17 6.00
CA ARG A 795 -2.61 -3.92 4.99
C ARG A 795 -2.10 -2.96 3.91
N GLN A 796 -0.80 -3.06 3.58
CA GLN A 796 -0.08 -2.17 2.65
C GLN A 796 0.02 -0.70 3.08
N GLY A 797 -0.37 -0.37 4.31
CA GLY A 797 -0.22 0.96 4.87
C GLY A 797 1.24 1.30 5.16
N VAL A 798 1.59 2.57 4.99
CA VAL A 798 2.89 3.15 5.38
C VAL A 798 2.61 4.39 6.24
N SER A 799 3.26 4.49 7.40
CA SER A 799 3.13 5.63 8.32
C SER A 799 4.49 6.25 8.56
N LEU A 800 4.58 7.57 8.66
CA LEU A 800 5.77 8.27 9.15
C LEU A 800 5.41 9.07 10.40
N LEU A 801 6.02 8.72 11.53
CA LEU A 801 5.95 9.51 12.76
C LEU A 801 7.24 10.31 12.90
N LYS A 802 7.13 11.61 13.11
CA LYS A 802 8.25 12.51 13.40
C LYS A 802 8.06 13.15 14.76
N PHE A 803 9.11 13.15 15.55
CA PHE A 803 9.17 13.77 16.87
C PHE A 803 10.24 14.85 16.85
N THR A 804 9.84 16.09 17.07
CA THR A 804 10.75 17.24 17.11
C THR A 804 10.67 17.93 18.46
N ARG A 805 11.77 18.60 18.84
CA ARG A 805 11.81 19.45 20.03
C ARG A 805 11.33 20.86 19.67
N ASP A 806 10.88 21.60 20.68
CA ASP A 806 10.66 23.05 20.63
C ASP A 806 11.91 23.82 20.18
#